data_AF-A0A5P1F7S7-F1
#
_entry.id   AF-A0A5P1F7S7-F1
#
_cell.length_a   1.000
_cell.length_b   1.000
_cell.length_c   1.000
_cell.angle_alpha   90.00
_cell.angle_beta   90.00
_cell.angle_gamma   90.00
#
_symmetry.space_group_name_H-M   'P 1'
#
loop_
_entity.id
_entity.type
_entity.pdbx_description
1 polymer ?
#
loop_
_entity_poly.entity_id
_entity_poly.type
_entity_poly.pdbx_seq_one_letter_code
_entity_poly.pdbx_strand_id
1 'polypeptide(L)'
;MDAPSLLKFAASSTLLTAGEAKLAFSASSRLVSPRKAKRSLCLGPVLPSRFCSTDAGQTLGSSSKRRARGPVMAAKKAAEGRKEEGKYKHTIELPKTTFGLRANSVVREPEIQKLWEENQVFKRVVERNTGGSFVLHDGPPYANGNLHMGHALNKILKDIINKYKLLQNHKIHFVPGWDCHGLPIELKVLQSMDRDARKELTTLRLREKAAEFAKETVKIQMKSFKRFGVWADWENPYLTLSPEYEAAQIEVFGQMAMQGYIYRGRKPVHWSPSSRTALAEAELEYPEGHTSRSIYAIFKVVSAPQASDGLLEEFFPDLCVAIWTTTPWTIPANAAVAVNPELLYAVAEVQSILEDTSSAPSVKNKNIGRVLKNGERKPFLIVASELIPTLESKWGVKLLIRKTFLGSALENCRYIHPVDGKECPVVIGGDYINTESGTGLVHTAPGHGQEDYITGLKYGLPILSPVSDDGKFTEEAGRFSGLDVLGAGNVAVVEYLDEHSLLLVEEPYKHKYPYDWRTKKPTIFRATEQWFASVDGFRQNAMDAISRVTWIPSQAENRIVAMTSSRSDWCISRQRNWGVPIPVFYHVHSKEPLITEETIAHVKAIVSNTGSDAWWYMSTEELLPEKYRSKASDYQKGTDTMDVWFDSGSSWAAVLGKREGLSFPADVYLEGTDQHRGWFQSSLLTSIATTGKAPYSCVITHGFVLDEKGSKMSKSLGNVVDPDIVIAGGKGSKDGPGYGADVLRLWVSSVDYTVDVLIGPQILRQMSDIYRKLRGTLRFLLSNLHDWKPENAVSYDDLPKIDQHALFQLENVVSSIKDNYESYQFYKIFQTIQRFAIVDLSNFYFDVAKDRLYVGGSTSFTRRSCQTVLAEHLLSSVRIIAPILPHLAEDVWQNLPFEHVMEDGSVARFAFELKWPAVNEKWLAMPMKDVDFWRTILELRSEVNKVLENARIGKLIGSSLEAKVYLHATNAATLLKLQEMSKAANDADQLHRIFITSQVEILDSLNDEMVAEIPYSAQHSDDKVSKIWIGVARADGNKCERCWNYSSQVGSFPEHPTLCARCFDVVDIQPLPAVAGGGKGYARHIRFRNVDMKNVQNPIFIDQNYCDSEKPCYEQKSAMLVSDVTYKNIKGTIASDTKIDFKCSKSVPCQEITLEDINLVKADGGITKSPCSNVEVNDKETTTLYKFLKSKKMSFFMMASSGISLSSLWTKMDNRGKICTDHLTFENRENNTESFWGCINLSAFFEGLYCR
;
A
#
# COMPACT_ATOMS: atom_id res chain seq x y z
N MET A 1 25.91 26.87 -27.47
CA MET A 1 25.54 27.85 -26.43
C MET A 1 25.11 27.14 -25.14
N ASP A 2 25.90 26.14 -24.73
CA ASP A 2 26.86 26.30 -23.63
C ASP A 2 26.29 26.65 -22.25
N ALA A 3 26.25 25.62 -21.41
CA ALA A 3 26.36 25.69 -19.95
C ALA A 3 27.85 26.02 -19.56
N PRO A 4 28.36 25.96 -18.29
CA PRO A 4 27.91 25.10 -17.17
C PRO A 4 28.12 25.66 -15.74
N SER A 5 28.07 24.74 -14.76
CA SER A 5 28.75 24.78 -13.44
C SER A 5 28.02 25.52 -12.29
N LEU A 6 28.15 25.12 -11.01
CA LEU A 6 28.79 23.93 -10.43
C LEU A 6 28.28 23.68 -8.98
N LEU A 7 27.98 22.43 -8.59
CA LEU A 7 28.62 21.73 -7.48
C LEU A 7 28.15 20.27 -7.32
N LYS A 8 28.97 19.43 -6.69
CA LYS A 8 28.73 18.01 -6.39
C LYS A 8 29.32 17.67 -5.01
N PHE A 9 28.62 16.87 -4.23
CA PHE A 9 29.19 15.84 -3.33
C PHE A 9 28.28 14.60 -3.45
N ALA A 10 28.69 13.45 -3.99
CA ALA A 10 29.83 12.57 -3.69
C ALA A 10 29.48 11.50 -2.63
N ALA A 11 29.08 10.32 -3.10
CA ALA A 11 29.08 9.05 -2.38
C ALA A 11 29.88 8.03 -3.20
N SER A 12 30.65 7.15 -2.56
CA SER A 12 31.63 6.30 -3.26
C SER A 12 31.84 4.94 -2.60
N SER A 13 31.59 3.86 -3.36
CA SER A 13 32.21 2.53 -3.23
C SER A 13 31.76 1.69 -4.44
N THR A 14 32.41 1.83 -5.60
CA THR A 14 33.54 0.99 -6.07
C THR A 14 33.09 -0.37 -6.63
N LEU A 15 33.29 -0.53 -7.94
CA LEU A 15 33.03 -1.75 -8.73
C LEU A 15 34.27 -2.00 -9.60
N LEU A 16 34.88 -3.19 -9.52
CA LEU A 16 36.07 -3.64 -10.27
C LEU A 16 36.09 -5.19 -10.30
N THR A 17 36.65 -5.95 -11.25
CA THR A 17 37.00 -5.88 -12.72
C THR A 17 37.60 -7.27 -13.05
N ALA A 18 37.56 -7.87 -14.24
CA ALA A 18 36.84 -7.66 -15.51
C ALA A 18 37.02 -8.94 -16.37
N GLY A 19 36.43 -9.00 -17.58
CA GLY A 19 36.77 -10.03 -18.57
C GLY A 19 36.00 -9.89 -19.89
N GLU A 20 36.67 -9.45 -20.96
CA GLU A 20 36.08 -9.28 -22.29
C GLU A 20 36.31 -10.50 -23.19
N ALA A 21 35.37 -10.77 -24.09
CA ALA A 21 35.63 -11.44 -25.37
C ALA A 21 34.63 -10.97 -26.43
N LYS A 22 35.12 -10.44 -27.55
CA LYS A 22 34.31 -10.12 -28.74
C LYS A 22 34.29 -11.33 -29.68
N LEU A 23 33.15 -11.59 -30.32
CA LEU A 23 33.06 -11.98 -31.73
C LEU A 23 31.60 -11.93 -32.19
N ALA A 24 31.39 -11.78 -33.50
CA ALA A 24 30.09 -11.84 -34.16
C ALA A 24 30.17 -12.87 -35.30
N PHE A 25 29.05 -13.51 -35.66
CA PHE A 25 28.63 -13.70 -37.07
C PHE A 25 27.22 -14.34 -37.18
N SER A 26 26.62 -14.14 -38.36
CA SER A 26 25.50 -14.84 -39.04
C SER A 26 24.63 -15.90 -38.34
N ALA A 27 23.33 -15.83 -38.67
CA ALA A 27 22.33 -16.86 -38.44
C ALA A 27 22.66 -18.25 -39.04
N SER A 28 22.14 -19.30 -38.40
CA SER A 28 21.69 -20.52 -39.08
C SER A 28 20.70 -21.32 -38.22
N SER A 29 19.73 -21.96 -38.88
CA SER A 29 18.74 -22.85 -38.29
C SER A 29 19.35 -24.20 -37.84
N ARG A 30 18.85 -24.80 -36.75
CA ARG A 30 17.98 -26.01 -36.82
C ARG A 30 17.55 -26.59 -35.47
N LEU A 31 16.36 -27.19 -35.52
CA LEU A 31 15.75 -28.08 -34.53
C LEU A 31 16.66 -29.24 -34.10
N VAL A 32 16.42 -29.79 -32.90
CA VAL A 32 15.82 -31.14 -32.74
C VAL A 32 15.34 -31.34 -31.29
N SER A 33 14.20 -32.01 -31.14
CA SER A 33 13.72 -32.56 -29.88
C SER A 33 13.05 -33.94 -30.14
N PRO A 34 12.61 -34.71 -29.13
CA PRO A 34 13.39 -35.82 -28.59
C PRO A 34 12.71 -37.19 -28.79
N ARG A 35 13.33 -38.30 -28.33
CA ARG A 35 12.60 -39.45 -27.68
C ARG A 35 13.47 -40.60 -27.13
N LYS A 36 13.12 -41.02 -25.90
CA LYS A 36 12.99 -42.42 -25.40
C LYS A 36 14.18 -43.43 -25.45
N ALA A 37 14.86 -43.52 -24.31
CA ALA A 37 14.78 -44.64 -23.34
C ALA A 37 15.60 -45.97 -23.48
N LYS A 38 16.00 -46.45 -22.27
CA LYS A 38 16.41 -47.82 -21.82
C LYS A 38 17.87 -48.30 -21.99
N ARG A 39 18.28 -49.09 -20.97
CA ARG A 39 19.45 -50.01 -20.85
C ARG A 39 20.86 -49.43 -20.59
N SER A 40 21.05 -49.00 -19.34
CA SER A 40 22.12 -49.42 -18.40
C SER A 40 23.30 -50.31 -18.86
N LEU A 41 24.51 -49.97 -18.42
CA LEU A 41 25.45 -50.93 -17.78
C LEU A 41 26.54 -50.21 -16.93
N CYS A 42 26.71 -50.61 -15.66
CA CYS A 42 27.94 -50.54 -14.81
C CYS A 42 28.67 -49.18 -14.52
N LEU A 43 29.35 -48.95 -13.38
CA LEU A 43 29.61 -49.81 -12.20
C LEU A 43 29.93 -49.00 -10.88
N GLY A 44 28.96 -48.95 -9.93
CA GLY A 44 29.14 -48.78 -8.46
C GLY A 44 29.91 -47.57 -7.88
N PRO A 45 30.13 -47.51 -6.53
CA PRO A 45 29.46 -48.24 -5.44
C PRO A 45 28.84 -47.28 -4.36
N VAL A 46 27.57 -47.42 -3.95
CA VAL A 46 26.99 -48.30 -2.89
C VAL A 46 26.63 -47.56 -1.57
N LEU A 47 25.30 -47.38 -1.43
CA LEU A 47 24.38 -47.34 -0.28
C LEU A 47 24.73 -48.31 0.91
N PRO A 48 24.03 -48.37 2.09
CA PRO A 48 22.57 -48.16 2.22
C PRO A 48 21.97 -47.61 3.54
N SER A 49 20.73 -47.15 3.42
CA SER A 49 19.71 -47.22 4.48
C SER A 49 19.01 -48.59 4.48
N ARG A 50 18.60 -49.11 5.65
CA ARG A 50 17.65 -50.24 5.76
C ARG A 50 16.40 -49.82 6.54
N PHE A 51 15.24 -50.27 6.05
CA PHE A 51 13.99 -50.31 6.81
C PHE A 51 13.98 -51.52 7.74
N CYS A 52 13.31 -51.39 8.89
CA CYS A 52 12.59 -52.49 9.53
C CYS A 52 11.42 -51.90 10.35
N SER A 53 10.37 -52.67 10.55
CA SER A 53 9.11 -52.22 11.17
C SER A 53 8.67 -53.13 12.31
N THR A 54 8.46 -52.57 13.50
CA THR A 54 7.78 -53.21 14.63
C THR A 54 7.01 -52.17 15.45
N ASP A 55 5.86 -52.56 16.00
CA ASP A 55 5.02 -51.73 16.86
C ASP A 55 5.60 -51.54 18.27
N ALA A 56 5.53 -50.30 18.77
CA ALA A 56 5.24 -49.97 20.17
C ALA A 56 4.96 -48.47 20.27
N GLY A 57 3.80 -48.08 20.80
CA GLY A 57 3.41 -46.67 20.90
C GLY A 57 3.98 -45.97 22.12
N GLN A 58 4.60 -44.80 21.94
CA GLN A 58 4.75 -43.78 22.99
C GLN A 58 4.81 -42.37 22.40
N THR A 59 4.21 -41.41 23.12
CA THR A 59 4.05 -40.02 22.68
C THR A 59 5.32 -39.20 22.91
N LEU A 60 5.87 -38.59 21.85
CA LEU A 60 7.01 -37.67 21.94
C LEU A 60 6.67 -36.31 21.30
N GLY A 61 6.78 -35.25 22.11
CA GLY A 61 6.37 -33.89 21.75
C GLY A 61 7.43 -33.07 20.99
N SER A 62 6.98 -32.04 20.29
CA SER A 62 7.84 -31.20 19.42
C SER A 62 8.78 -30.27 20.19
N SER A 63 10.09 -30.40 19.94
CA SER A 63 11.16 -29.63 20.59
C SER A 63 11.41 -28.26 19.95
N SER A 64 10.39 -27.39 19.97
CA SER A 64 10.51 -25.99 19.54
C SER A 64 11.56 -25.23 20.38
N LYS A 65 12.74 -24.96 19.80
CA LYS A 65 13.81 -24.16 20.42
C LYS A 65 13.37 -22.70 20.59
N ARG A 66 12.82 -22.38 21.76
CA ARG A 66 12.49 -21.00 22.17
C ARG A 66 13.78 -20.20 22.40
N ARG A 67 13.92 -19.04 21.73
CA ARG A 67 14.86 -18.00 22.19
C ARG A 67 14.48 -17.54 23.61
N ALA A 68 15.49 -17.20 24.41
CA ALA A 68 15.29 -16.74 25.79
C ALA A 68 14.44 -15.48 25.86
N ARG A 69 13.72 -15.30 26.97
CA ARG A 69 12.94 -14.09 27.29
C ARG A 69 13.78 -13.18 28.17
N GLY A 70 13.69 -11.87 27.97
CA GLY A 70 14.49 -10.89 28.71
C GLY A 70 14.30 -10.93 30.25
N PRO A 71 15.25 -10.38 31.02
CA PRO A 71 15.48 -10.76 32.43
C PRO A 71 14.27 -10.66 33.35
N VAL A 72 13.43 -9.64 33.16
CA VAL A 72 12.24 -9.31 33.98
C VAL A 72 11.25 -10.48 34.10
N MET A 73 11.15 -11.35 33.08
CA MET A 73 10.24 -12.50 33.09
C MET A 73 10.92 -13.83 33.47
N ALA A 74 12.25 -13.90 33.52
CA ALA A 74 12.97 -15.09 33.96
C ALA A 74 12.90 -15.26 35.49
N ALA A 75 13.08 -14.17 36.23
CA ALA A 75 13.04 -14.14 37.70
C ALA A 75 11.73 -14.68 38.30
N LYS A 76 10.61 -14.57 37.56
CA LYS A 76 9.28 -14.97 38.04
C LYS A 76 9.11 -16.48 38.26
N LYS A 77 10.01 -17.34 37.76
CA LYS A 77 9.88 -18.81 37.85
C LYS A 77 10.94 -19.53 38.70
N ALA A 78 11.78 -18.78 39.41
CA ALA A 78 12.75 -19.32 40.37
C ALA A 78 12.40 -19.01 41.84
N ALA A 79 11.32 -18.23 42.07
CA ALA A 79 10.90 -17.75 43.39
C ALA A 79 9.56 -18.38 43.83
N GLU A 80 9.53 -19.71 43.93
CA GLU A 80 8.50 -20.46 44.68
C GLU A 80 8.99 -20.69 46.13
N GLY A 81 9.38 -19.57 46.75
CA GLY A 81 9.71 -19.39 48.16
C GLY A 81 9.19 -18.01 48.58
N ARG A 82 8.96 -17.79 49.89
CA ARG A 82 8.23 -16.64 50.44
C ARG A 82 8.63 -15.31 49.78
N LYS A 83 7.67 -14.63 49.15
CA LYS A 83 7.88 -13.28 48.62
C LYS A 83 7.84 -12.25 49.74
N GLU A 84 9.00 -11.73 50.07
CA GLU A 84 9.09 -10.34 50.52
C GLU A 84 8.96 -9.43 49.28
N GLU A 85 8.24 -8.31 49.41
CA GLU A 85 8.21 -7.28 48.37
C GLU A 85 9.48 -6.44 48.47
N GLY A 86 10.28 -6.37 47.41
CA GLY A 86 11.58 -5.69 47.44
C GLY A 86 11.48 -4.22 47.86
N LYS A 87 12.25 -3.84 48.89
CA LYS A 87 12.15 -2.58 49.66
C LYS A 87 11.89 -1.33 48.81
N TYR A 88 12.58 -1.18 47.68
CA TYR A 88 12.53 0.03 46.83
C TYR A 88 11.55 -0.04 45.64
N LYS A 89 10.78 -1.13 45.49
CA LYS A 89 9.88 -1.38 44.35
C LYS A 89 8.92 -0.22 44.04
N HIS A 90 8.47 0.52 45.07
CA HIS A 90 7.55 1.65 44.94
C HIS A 90 8.23 2.96 44.50
N THR A 91 9.56 3.04 44.54
CA THR A 91 10.36 4.23 44.16
C THR A 91 10.75 4.24 42.67
N ILE A 92 10.13 3.39 41.85
CA ILE A 92 10.52 3.12 40.45
C ILE A 92 9.37 3.55 39.54
N GLU A 93 9.66 4.40 38.55
CA GLU A 93 8.65 4.92 37.62
C GLU A 93 8.30 3.88 36.53
N LEU A 94 7.47 2.91 36.92
CA LEU A 94 6.97 1.89 36.01
C LEU A 94 5.96 2.48 34.99
N PRO A 95 5.92 1.99 33.73
CA PRO A 95 5.05 2.57 32.70
C PRO A 95 3.54 2.36 32.97
N LYS A 96 2.75 3.43 32.80
CA LYS A 96 1.31 3.50 33.14
C LYS A 96 0.52 3.87 31.87
N THR A 97 -0.51 3.11 31.48
CA THR A 97 -1.45 3.46 30.39
C THR A 97 -2.69 2.56 30.40
N THR A 98 -3.82 3.13 30.00
CA THR A 98 -5.08 2.45 29.65
C THR A 98 -4.95 1.58 28.39
N PHE A 99 -4.05 1.92 27.47
CA PHE A 99 -3.92 1.25 26.17
C PHE A 99 -3.58 -0.24 26.31
N GLY A 100 -4.51 -1.10 25.87
CA GLY A 100 -4.39 -2.56 26.00
C GLY A 100 -3.34 -3.17 25.06
N LEU A 101 -2.55 -4.14 25.55
CA LEU A 101 -1.60 -4.89 24.70
C LEU A 101 -2.29 -5.86 23.73
N ARG A 102 -3.50 -6.32 24.07
CA ARG A 102 -4.42 -6.95 23.10
C ARG A 102 -5.29 -5.84 22.50
N ALA A 103 -5.48 -5.87 21.18
CA ALA A 103 -6.29 -4.88 20.48
C ALA A 103 -7.80 -5.13 20.58
N ASN A 104 -8.22 -6.38 20.81
CA ASN A 104 -9.63 -6.80 20.80
C ASN A 104 -10.37 -6.33 19.54
N SER A 105 -9.72 -6.40 18.38
CA SER A 105 -10.06 -5.70 17.13
C SER A 105 -11.50 -5.92 16.66
N VAL A 106 -12.08 -7.10 16.92
CA VAL A 106 -13.47 -7.45 16.59
C VAL A 106 -14.48 -6.48 17.25
N VAL A 107 -14.16 -5.95 18.43
CA VAL A 107 -14.97 -4.97 19.17
C VAL A 107 -14.43 -3.54 18.98
N ARG A 108 -13.11 -3.36 19.08
CA ARG A 108 -12.49 -2.03 19.12
C ARG A 108 -12.46 -1.31 17.76
N GLU A 109 -12.34 -2.03 16.64
CA GLU A 109 -12.40 -1.38 15.32
C GLU A 109 -13.80 -0.84 15.01
N PRO A 110 -14.93 -1.56 15.25
CA PRO A 110 -16.27 -0.98 15.15
C PRO A 110 -16.51 0.24 16.04
N GLU A 111 -16.01 0.28 17.27
CA GLU A 111 -16.09 1.47 18.14
C GLU A 111 -15.42 2.68 17.47
N ILE A 112 -14.24 2.49 16.88
CA ILE A 112 -13.47 3.54 16.20
C ILE A 112 -14.12 3.95 14.88
N GLN A 113 -14.63 2.99 14.09
CA GLN A 113 -15.38 3.26 12.87
C GLN A 113 -16.65 4.10 13.17
N LYS A 114 -17.38 3.74 14.23
CA LYS A 114 -18.52 4.52 14.70
C LYS A 114 -18.10 5.92 15.15
N LEU A 115 -17.03 6.03 15.94
CA LEU A 115 -16.52 7.31 16.43
C LEU A 115 -16.16 8.27 15.27
N TRP A 116 -15.52 7.76 14.21
CA TRP A 116 -15.25 8.54 12.99
C TRP A 116 -16.52 8.99 12.26
N GLU A 117 -17.55 8.12 12.19
CA GLU A 117 -18.82 8.38 11.52
C GLU A 117 -19.66 9.43 12.29
N GLU A 118 -19.83 9.26 13.61
CA GLU A 118 -20.50 10.22 14.51
C GLU A 118 -19.83 11.61 14.52
N ASN A 119 -18.52 11.68 14.23
CA ASN A 119 -17.77 12.93 14.15
C ASN A 119 -17.58 13.46 12.72
N GLN A 120 -18.01 12.74 11.68
CA GLN A 120 -17.74 13.06 10.27
C GLN A 120 -16.25 13.32 9.95
N VAL A 121 -15.33 12.58 10.61
CA VAL A 121 -13.89 12.92 10.62
C VAL A 121 -13.28 13.03 9.22
N PHE A 122 -13.59 12.09 8.33
CA PHE A 122 -13.12 12.12 6.93
C PHE A 122 -13.51 13.43 6.23
N LYS A 123 -14.78 13.84 6.35
CA LYS A 123 -15.31 15.07 5.76
C LYS A 123 -14.57 16.31 6.30
N ARG A 124 -14.45 16.44 7.64
CA ARG A 124 -13.77 17.59 8.26
C ARG A 124 -12.30 17.72 7.83
N VAL A 125 -11.59 16.61 7.65
CA VAL A 125 -10.19 16.62 7.20
C VAL A 125 -10.10 17.02 5.72
N VAL A 126 -10.99 16.52 4.84
CA VAL A 126 -11.06 16.95 3.43
C VAL A 126 -11.43 18.42 3.30
N GLU A 127 -12.35 18.93 4.12
CA GLU A 127 -12.76 20.34 4.13
C GLU A 127 -11.65 21.27 4.64
N ARG A 128 -10.87 20.85 5.66
CA ARG A 128 -9.73 21.60 6.22
C ARG A 128 -8.49 21.57 5.33
N ASN A 129 -8.30 20.54 4.50
CA ASN A 129 -7.14 20.43 3.63
C ASN A 129 -7.13 21.53 2.55
N THR A 130 -5.98 22.15 2.35
CA THR A 130 -5.80 23.33 1.47
C THR A 130 -4.97 23.10 0.21
N GLY A 131 -4.42 21.90 0.03
CA GLY A 131 -3.78 21.50 -1.21
C GLY A 131 -4.78 21.24 -2.34
N GLY A 132 -4.26 20.87 -3.51
CA GLY A 132 -5.09 20.48 -4.65
C GLY A 132 -5.94 19.23 -4.37
N SER A 133 -6.95 19.01 -5.20
CA SER A 133 -7.64 17.72 -5.25
C SER A 133 -6.67 16.61 -5.68
N PHE A 134 -6.86 15.42 -5.13
CA PHE A 134 -6.31 14.17 -5.67
C PHE A 134 -7.47 13.20 -5.92
N VAL A 135 -7.55 12.70 -7.15
CA VAL A 135 -8.67 11.93 -7.66
C VAL A 135 -8.19 10.55 -8.10
N LEU A 136 -8.36 9.58 -7.20
CA LEU A 136 -8.36 8.17 -7.56
C LEU A 136 -9.78 7.79 -7.97
N HIS A 137 -9.99 7.43 -9.24
CA HIS A 137 -11.30 6.97 -9.71
C HIS A 137 -11.49 5.48 -9.39
N ASP A 138 -12.62 5.14 -8.76
CA ASP A 138 -12.91 3.76 -8.38
C ASP A 138 -13.48 2.99 -9.56
N GLY A 139 -12.84 1.88 -9.98
CA GLY A 139 -13.46 0.95 -10.91
C GLY A 139 -14.64 0.23 -10.25
N PRO A 140 -15.77 0.08 -10.96
CA PRO A 140 -17.02 -0.35 -10.34
C PRO A 140 -17.08 -1.88 -10.18
N PRO A 141 -16.99 -2.46 -8.96
CA PRO A 141 -17.29 -3.88 -8.74
C PRO A 141 -18.71 -4.26 -9.17
N TYR A 142 -18.86 -5.49 -9.67
CA TYR A 142 -20.18 -6.06 -9.99
C TYR A 142 -21.05 -6.23 -8.75
N ALA A 143 -22.28 -5.73 -8.81
CA ALA A 143 -23.33 -5.97 -7.82
C ALA A 143 -23.95 -7.38 -7.96
N ASN A 144 -23.13 -8.45 -7.93
CA ASN A 144 -23.58 -9.83 -8.19
C ASN A 144 -23.35 -10.88 -7.06
N GLY A 145 -22.73 -10.48 -5.93
CA GLY A 145 -22.55 -11.35 -4.76
C GLY A 145 -21.63 -10.75 -3.68
N ASN A 146 -21.26 -11.55 -2.68
CA ASN A 146 -20.33 -11.13 -1.61
C ASN A 146 -18.94 -10.78 -2.15
N LEU A 147 -18.22 -9.92 -1.42
CA LEU A 147 -16.82 -9.63 -1.68
C LEU A 147 -15.92 -10.85 -1.42
N HIS A 148 -14.69 -10.77 -1.91
CA HIS A 148 -13.65 -11.78 -1.75
C HIS A 148 -12.29 -11.12 -1.62
N MET A 149 -11.24 -11.87 -1.27
CA MET A 149 -9.90 -11.33 -1.01
C MET A 149 -9.32 -10.40 -2.10
N GLY A 150 -9.61 -10.65 -3.39
CA GLY A 150 -9.24 -9.70 -4.46
C GLY A 150 -9.87 -8.30 -4.33
N HIS A 151 -11.14 -8.21 -3.89
CA HIS A 151 -11.81 -6.94 -3.61
C HIS A 151 -11.22 -6.26 -2.36
N ALA A 152 -10.80 -7.03 -1.36
CA ALA A 152 -10.12 -6.51 -0.18
C ALA A 152 -8.75 -5.93 -0.54
N LEU A 153 -7.92 -6.66 -1.30
CA LEU A 153 -6.65 -6.16 -1.85
C LEU A 153 -6.85 -4.84 -2.59
N ASN A 154 -7.74 -4.85 -3.59
CA ASN A 154 -8.07 -3.69 -4.42
C ASN A 154 -8.46 -2.44 -3.61
N LYS A 155 -9.52 -2.54 -2.79
CA LYS A 155 -10.09 -1.36 -2.12
C LYS A 155 -9.21 -0.88 -0.96
N ILE A 156 -8.43 -1.77 -0.32
CA ILE A 156 -7.44 -1.37 0.69
C ILE A 156 -6.26 -0.65 0.05
N LEU A 157 -5.75 -1.08 -1.11
CA LEU A 157 -4.67 -0.35 -1.82
C LEU A 157 -5.12 1.09 -2.17
N LYS A 158 -6.35 1.25 -2.71
CA LYS A 158 -6.95 2.57 -2.98
C LYS A 158 -7.04 3.44 -1.72
N ASP A 159 -7.55 2.89 -0.63
CA ASP A 159 -7.70 3.59 0.64
C ASP A 159 -6.36 3.96 1.31
N ILE A 160 -5.32 3.14 1.15
CA ILE A 160 -3.95 3.45 1.58
C ILE A 160 -3.42 4.68 0.82
N ILE A 161 -3.59 4.72 -0.51
CA ILE A 161 -3.17 5.87 -1.34
C ILE A 161 -3.93 7.12 -0.95
N ASN A 162 -5.27 7.03 -0.89
CA ASN A 162 -6.15 8.14 -0.55
C ASN A 162 -5.84 8.73 0.83
N LYS A 163 -5.65 7.89 1.86
CA LYS A 163 -5.28 8.34 3.21
C LYS A 163 -3.87 8.90 3.29
N TYR A 164 -2.92 8.38 2.52
CA TYR A 164 -1.60 9.00 2.43
C TYR A 164 -1.68 10.40 1.82
N LYS A 165 -2.40 10.59 0.69
CA LYS A 165 -2.57 11.91 0.06
C LYS A 165 -3.40 12.87 0.93
N LEU A 166 -4.36 12.37 1.70
CA LEU A 166 -5.08 13.14 2.74
C LEU A 166 -4.10 13.73 3.78
N LEU A 167 -3.15 12.93 4.28
CA LEU A 167 -2.11 13.41 5.20
C LEU A 167 -1.11 14.36 4.52
N GLN A 168 -0.91 14.25 3.19
CA GLN A 168 -0.18 15.25 2.37
C GLN A 168 -1.03 16.51 2.05
N ASN A 169 -2.04 16.85 2.86
CA ASN A 169 -2.88 18.06 2.70
C ASN A 169 -3.70 18.13 1.39
N HIS A 170 -3.89 17.03 0.64
CA HIS A 170 -4.72 17.03 -0.58
C HIS A 170 -6.21 16.84 -0.25
N LYS A 171 -7.10 17.39 -1.08
CA LYS A 171 -8.55 17.12 -0.99
C LYS A 171 -8.87 15.79 -1.68
N ILE A 172 -9.48 14.86 -0.95
CA ILE A 172 -9.73 13.50 -1.43
C ILE A 172 -11.21 13.32 -1.75
N HIS A 173 -11.53 13.23 -3.05
CA HIS A 173 -12.87 13.01 -3.55
C HIS A 173 -13.02 11.56 -4.06
N PHE A 174 -12.89 10.59 -3.15
CA PHE A 174 -13.01 9.17 -3.50
C PHE A 174 -14.49 8.74 -3.54
N VAL A 175 -15.08 8.75 -4.73
CA VAL A 175 -16.46 8.30 -4.99
C VAL A 175 -16.44 6.80 -5.35
N PRO A 176 -17.04 5.92 -4.54
CA PRO A 176 -17.17 4.51 -4.85
C PRO A 176 -18.30 4.26 -5.84
N GLY A 177 -18.22 3.18 -6.62
CA GLY A 177 -19.29 2.83 -7.54
C GLY A 177 -19.47 1.34 -7.80
N TRP A 178 -20.50 1.02 -8.59
CA TRP A 178 -20.92 -0.36 -8.86
C TRP A 178 -21.45 -0.56 -10.28
N ASP A 179 -21.07 -1.69 -10.88
CA ASP A 179 -21.68 -2.17 -12.12
C ASP A 179 -22.91 -3.00 -11.75
N CYS A 180 -24.07 -2.44 -12.09
CA CYS A 180 -25.37 -2.97 -11.77
C CYS A 180 -26.05 -3.67 -12.96
N HIS A 181 -25.41 -3.78 -14.14
CA HIS A 181 -26.08 -4.20 -15.37
C HIS A 181 -25.68 -5.59 -15.91
N GLY A 182 -26.41 -6.03 -16.93
CA GLY A 182 -26.07 -7.17 -17.77
C GLY A 182 -26.36 -8.57 -17.22
N LEU A 183 -25.79 -9.54 -17.94
CA LEU A 183 -26.02 -10.98 -17.79
C LEU A 183 -25.74 -11.59 -16.39
N PRO A 184 -24.80 -11.14 -15.51
CA PRO A 184 -24.58 -11.84 -14.24
C PRO A 184 -25.74 -11.63 -13.27
N ILE A 185 -26.36 -10.45 -13.29
CA ILE A 185 -27.49 -10.09 -12.43
C ILE A 185 -28.78 -10.72 -12.96
N GLU A 186 -29.01 -10.70 -14.28
CA GLU A 186 -30.12 -11.47 -14.89
C GLU A 186 -30.04 -12.96 -14.51
N LEU A 187 -28.85 -13.59 -14.61
CA LEU A 187 -28.69 -14.99 -14.24
C LEU A 187 -28.92 -15.24 -12.74
N LYS A 188 -28.58 -14.30 -11.86
CA LYS A 188 -28.85 -14.41 -10.41
C LYS A 188 -30.35 -14.35 -10.11
N VAL A 189 -31.06 -13.38 -10.69
CA VAL A 189 -32.52 -13.26 -10.58
C VAL A 189 -33.21 -14.50 -11.16
N LEU A 190 -32.83 -14.93 -12.36
CA LEU A 190 -33.39 -16.12 -12.97
C LEU A 190 -33.07 -17.39 -12.16
N GLN A 191 -31.92 -17.49 -11.50
CA GLN A 191 -31.57 -18.63 -10.64
C GLN A 191 -32.38 -18.70 -9.34
N SER A 192 -32.80 -17.56 -8.77
CA SER A 192 -33.61 -17.54 -7.53
C SER A 192 -35.10 -17.80 -7.77
N MET A 193 -35.59 -17.63 -9.00
CA MET A 193 -36.99 -17.87 -9.37
C MET A 193 -37.27 -19.34 -9.74
N ASP A 194 -38.49 -19.82 -9.46
CA ASP A 194 -38.96 -21.16 -9.87
C ASP A 194 -39.19 -21.27 -11.41
N ARG A 195 -39.82 -22.35 -11.87
CA ARG A 195 -40.01 -22.62 -13.30
C ARG A 195 -41.20 -21.90 -13.93
N ASP A 196 -42.19 -21.49 -13.14
CA ASP A 196 -43.45 -20.94 -13.64
C ASP A 196 -43.46 -19.42 -13.53
N ALA A 197 -42.91 -18.87 -12.44
CA ALA A 197 -42.61 -17.44 -12.33
C ALA A 197 -41.63 -16.93 -13.42
N ARG A 198 -40.82 -17.83 -14.02
CA ARG A 198 -39.99 -17.53 -15.20
C ARG A 198 -40.77 -17.47 -16.52
N LYS A 199 -41.93 -18.12 -16.64
CA LYS A 199 -42.77 -18.08 -17.86
C LYS A 199 -43.55 -16.77 -17.96
N GLU A 200 -43.97 -16.23 -16.81
CA GLU A 200 -44.73 -14.98 -16.69
C GLU A 200 -43.83 -13.72 -16.64
N LEU A 201 -42.55 -13.86 -16.96
CA LEU A 201 -41.55 -12.81 -16.73
C LEU A 201 -41.46 -11.86 -17.93
N THR A 202 -42.18 -10.74 -17.86
CA THR A 202 -42.04 -9.63 -18.81
C THR A 202 -40.69 -8.92 -18.66
N THR A 203 -40.23 -8.23 -19.71
CA THR A 203 -38.96 -7.46 -19.68
C THR A 203 -38.93 -6.47 -18.51
N LEU A 204 -39.99 -5.69 -18.30
CA LEU A 204 -40.07 -4.73 -17.18
C LEU A 204 -39.94 -5.44 -15.82
N ARG A 205 -40.62 -6.57 -15.61
CA ARG A 205 -40.58 -7.33 -14.35
C ARG A 205 -39.23 -8.03 -14.11
N LEU A 206 -38.49 -8.36 -15.17
CA LEU A 206 -37.09 -8.80 -15.07
C LEU A 206 -36.18 -7.63 -14.67
N ARG A 207 -36.32 -6.47 -15.31
CA ARG A 207 -35.51 -5.27 -15.04
C ARG A 207 -35.73 -4.74 -13.61
N GLU A 208 -36.98 -4.66 -13.16
CA GLU A 208 -37.36 -4.35 -11.77
C GLU A 208 -36.61 -5.23 -10.76
N LYS A 209 -36.66 -6.56 -10.95
CA LYS A 209 -35.99 -7.53 -10.07
C LYS A 209 -34.47 -7.50 -10.15
N ALA A 210 -33.92 -7.16 -11.31
CA ALA A 210 -32.50 -6.97 -11.49
C ALA A 210 -32.00 -5.70 -10.77
N ALA A 211 -32.77 -4.60 -10.84
CA ALA A 211 -32.52 -3.37 -10.09
C ALA A 211 -32.63 -3.60 -8.56
N GLU A 212 -33.64 -4.34 -8.11
CA GLU A 212 -33.83 -4.74 -6.70
C GLU A 212 -32.60 -5.52 -6.18
N PHE A 213 -32.24 -6.61 -6.86
CA PHE A 213 -31.10 -7.46 -6.50
C PHE A 213 -29.76 -6.71 -6.53
N ALA A 214 -29.54 -5.84 -7.53
CA ALA A 214 -28.36 -5.00 -7.60
C ALA A 214 -28.29 -4.04 -6.40
N LYS A 215 -29.38 -3.31 -6.10
CA LYS A 215 -29.46 -2.36 -4.98
C LYS A 215 -29.34 -3.03 -3.61
N GLU A 216 -29.77 -4.28 -3.45
CA GLU A 216 -29.49 -5.07 -2.24
C GLU A 216 -27.99 -5.43 -2.15
N THR A 217 -27.42 -5.96 -3.24
CA THR A 217 -26.01 -6.39 -3.28
C THR A 217 -25.04 -5.23 -3.04
N VAL A 218 -25.34 -4.04 -3.58
CA VAL A 218 -24.61 -2.78 -3.31
C VAL A 218 -24.52 -2.52 -1.80
N LYS A 219 -25.64 -2.61 -1.06
CA LYS A 219 -25.67 -2.38 0.40
C LYS A 219 -24.81 -3.39 1.16
N ILE A 220 -24.82 -4.66 0.75
CA ILE A 220 -24.02 -5.73 1.36
C ILE A 220 -22.51 -5.49 1.12
N GLN A 221 -22.13 -5.19 -0.13
CA GLN A 221 -20.74 -4.92 -0.49
C GLN A 221 -20.21 -3.63 0.16
N MET A 222 -21.01 -2.55 0.16
CA MET A 222 -20.70 -1.28 0.82
C MET A 222 -20.43 -1.48 2.32
N LYS A 223 -21.25 -2.27 3.02
CA LYS A 223 -21.05 -2.59 4.44
C LYS A 223 -19.71 -3.30 4.69
N SER A 224 -19.33 -4.21 3.80
CA SER A 224 -18.07 -4.95 3.89
C SER A 224 -16.87 -4.02 3.61
N PHE A 225 -16.93 -3.17 2.57
CA PHE A 225 -15.89 -2.16 2.31
C PHE A 225 -15.74 -1.14 3.46
N LYS A 226 -16.84 -0.62 4.03
CA LYS A 226 -16.81 0.17 5.27
C LYS A 226 -16.09 -0.59 6.39
N ARG A 227 -16.40 -1.88 6.58
CA ARG A 227 -15.77 -2.69 7.64
C ARG A 227 -14.28 -2.94 7.42
N PHE A 228 -13.78 -2.93 6.19
CA PHE A 228 -12.33 -2.93 5.86
C PHE A 228 -11.62 -1.62 6.29
N GLY A 229 -12.38 -0.65 6.82
CA GLY A 229 -11.90 0.65 7.27
C GLY A 229 -11.79 1.69 6.15
N VAL A 230 -12.39 1.46 4.98
CA VAL A 230 -12.24 2.34 3.80
C VAL A 230 -13.03 3.63 3.97
N TRP A 231 -12.39 4.76 3.70
CA TRP A 231 -13.01 6.09 3.66
C TRP A 231 -13.32 6.50 2.21
N ALA A 232 -14.57 6.83 1.95
CA ALA A 232 -15.11 7.18 0.64
C ALA A 232 -16.41 8.00 0.82
N ASP A 233 -16.93 8.60 -0.26
CA ASP A 233 -18.31 9.09 -0.28
C ASP A 233 -19.30 7.91 -0.34
N TRP A 234 -19.62 7.37 0.83
CA TRP A 234 -20.59 6.28 0.98
C TRP A 234 -22.05 6.73 0.92
N GLU A 235 -22.32 8.04 0.91
CA GLU A 235 -23.67 8.60 0.88
C GLU A 235 -24.14 8.79 -0.57
N ASN A 236 -23.26 9.24 -1.45
CA ASN A 236 -23.52 9.51 -2.86
C ASN A 236 -22.65 8.63 -3.78
N PRO A 237 -22.75 7.28 -3.74
CA PRO A 237 -22.03 6.43 -4.69
C PRO A 237 -22.48 6.67 -6.13
N TYR A 238 -21.79 6.10 -7.11
CA TYR A 238 -22.29 6.02 -8.50
C TYR A 238 -22.71 4.59 -8.84
N LEU A 239 -23.85 4.43 -9.52
CA LEU A 239 -24.38 3.14 -9.97
C LEU A 239 -24.61 3.23 -11.48
N THR A 240 -24.29 2.17 -12.24
CA THR A 240 -24.55 2.20 -13.70
C THR A 240 -26.05 2.28 -14.04
N LEU A 241 -26.93 1.89 -13.11
CA LEU A 241 -28.40 2.01 -13.23
C LEU A 241 -28.99 3.39 -12.86
N SER A 242 -28.16 4.39 -12.56
CA SER A 242 -28.62 5.73 -12.17
C SER A 242 -29.02 6.53 -13.43
N PRO A 243 -30.20 7.21 -13.47
CA PRO A 243 -30.67 7.95 -14.66
C PRO A 243 -29.65 8.92 -15.27
N GLU A 244 -28.87 9.60 -14.42
CA GLU A 244 -27.83 10.56 -14.80
C GLU A 244 -26.60 9.87 -15.42
N TYR A 245 -26.31 8.64 -14.97
CA TYR A 245 -25.25 7.78 -15.50
C TYR A 245 -25.65 7.21 -16.87
N GLU A 246 -26.86 6.64 -16.97
CA GLU A 246 -27.39 6.10 -18.22
C GLU A 246 -27.50 7.18 -19.30
N ALA A 247 -27.90 8.40 -18.93
CA ALA A 247 -27.89 9.55 -19.82
C ALA A 247 -26.48 9.98 -20.25
N ALA A 248 -25.47 9.91 -19.37
CA ALA A 248 -24.08 10.15 -19.73
C ALA A 248 -23.50 9.06 -20.65
N GLN A 249 -23.92 7.81 -20.48
CA GLN A 249 -23.55 6.71 -21.36
C GLN A 249 -24.15 6.87 -22.76
N ILE A 250 -25.43 7.26 -22.86
CA ILE A 250 -26.10 7.60 -24.12
C ILE A 250 -25.44 8.79 -24.81
N GLU A 251 -24.92 9.76 -24.05
CA GLU A 251 -24.16 10.90 -24.56
C GLU A 251 -22.81 10.50 -25.18
N VAL A 252 -22.05 9.62 -24.53
CA VAL A 252 -20.81 9.03 -25.07
C VAL A 252 -21.10 8.21 -26.33
N PHE A 253 -22.13 7.37 -26.32
CA PHE A 253 -22.60 6.64 -27.50
C PHE A 253 -22.96 7.60 -28.66
N GLY A 254 -23.70 8.67 -28.37
CA GLY A 254 -24.07 9.70 -29.33
C GLY A 254 -22.85 10.36 -29.99
N GLN A 255 -21.89 10.81 -29.19
CA GLN A 255 -20.67 11.46 -29.66
C GLN A 255 -19.81 10.52 -30.53
N MET A 256 -19.70 9.24 -30.17
CA MET A 256 -18.99 8.24 -30.99
C MET A 256 -19.76 7.91 -32.29
N ALA A 257 -21.09 7.89 -32.26
CA ALA A 257 -21.91 7.68 -33.46
C ALA A 257 -21.86 8.86 -34.44
N MET A 258 -21.93 10.10 -33.97
CA MET A 258 -21.85 11.29 -34.84
C MET A 258 -20.45 11.48 -35.46
N GLN A 259 -19.41 10.91 -34.84
CA GLN A 259 -18.06 10.83 -35.43
C GLN A 259 -17.86 9.62 -36.38
N GLY A 260 -18.90 8.80 -36.62
CA GLY A 260 -18.85 7.63 -37.49
C GLY A 260 -18.11 6.42 -36.92
N TYR A 261 -17.72 6.45 -35.64
CA TYR A 261 -17.05 5.31 -34.98
C TYR A 261 -18.02 4.19 -34.61
N ILE A 262 -19.32 4.50 -34.42
CA ILE A 262 -20.36 3.49 -34.19
C ILE A 262 -21.14 3.23 -35.47
N TYR A 263 -21.21 1.96 -35.87
CA TYR A 263 -21.93 1.49 -37.06
C TYR A 263 -22.64 0.15 -36.79
N ARG A 264 -23.60 -0.18 -37.65
CA ARG A 264 -24.32 -1.47 -37.64
C ARG A 264 -23.78 -2.35 -38.78
N GLY A 265 -23.51 -3.61 -38.51
CA GLY A 265 -22.95 -4.53 -39.51
C GLY A 265 -23.26 -5.99 -39.23
N ARG A 266 -23.17 -6.83 -40.28
CA ARG A 266 -23.28 -8.29 -40.16
C ARG A 266 -21.88 -8.91 -40.20
N LYS A 267 -21.38 -9.32 -39.03
CA LYS A 267 -20.05 -9.93 -38.84
C LYS A 267 -20.16 -11.22 -38.01
N PRO A 268 -19.29 -12.22 -38.20
CA PRO A 268 -19.21 -13.35 -37.27
C PRO A 268 -18.82 -12.85 -35.88
N VAL A 269 -19.64 -13.16 -34.88
CA VAL A 269 -19.35 -12.90 -33.47
C VAL A 269 -19.33 -14.21 -32.70
N HIS A 270 -18.63 -14.23 -31.57
CA HIS A 270 -18.81 -15.29 -30.59
C HIS A 270 -20.24 -15.25 -30.08
N TRP A 271 -20.99 -16.32 -30.34
CA TRP A 271 -22.38 -16.51 -29.96
C TRP A 271 -22.47 -17.64 -28.94
N SER A 272 -23.25 -17.44 -27.88
CA SER A 272 -23.59 -18.49 -26.93
C SER A 272 -25.02 -18.97 -27.20
N PRO A 273 -25.24 -20.17 -27.80
CA PRO A 273 -26.57 -20.74 -27.98
C PRO A 273 -27.33 -20.94 -26.66
N SER A 274 -26.60 -21.18 -25.56
CA SER A 274 -27.17 -21.34 -24.21
C SER A 274 -27.60 -20.03 -23.57
N SER A 275 -26.96 -18.91 -23.91
CA SER A 275 -27.32 -17.57 -23.42
C SER A 275 -28.09 -16.72 -24.45
N ARG A 276 -28.20 -17.16 -25.72
CA ARG A 276 -28.85 -16.48 -26.85
C ARG A 276 -28.39 -15.02 -27.02
N THR A 277 -27.08 -14.80 -27.00
CA THR A 277 -26.47 -13.48 -27.16
C THR A 277 -25.08 -13.61 -27.78
N ALA A 278 -24.63 -12.55 -28.44
CA ALA A 278 -23.22 -12.30 -28.65
C ALA A 278 -22.47 -12.18 -27.31
N LEU A 279 -21.19 -12.54 -27.31
CA LEU A 279 -20.23 -12.42 -26.21
C LEU A 279 -18.97 -11.72 -26.71
N ALA A 280 -18.35 -10.89 -25.87
CA ALA A 280 -17.00 -10.39 -26.13
C ALA A 280 -15.92 -11.44 -25.75
N GLU A 281 -14.69 -11.26 -26.25
CA GLU A 281 -13.51 -12.08 -25.90
C GLU A 281 -13.28 -12.18 -24.38
N ALA A 282 -13.56 -11.11 -23.63
CA ALA A 282 -13.49 -11.07 -22.17
C ALA A 282 -14.59 -11.88 -21.45
N GLU A 283 -15.58 -12.39 -22.19
CA GLU A 283 -16.68 -13.23 -21.70
C GLU A 283 -16.50 -14.72 -22.10
N LEU A 284 -15.30 -15.10 -22.54
CA LEU A 284 -14.95 -16.48 -22.92
C LEU A 284 -14.00 -17.12 -21.91
N GLU A 285 -14.10 -18.44 -21.78
CA GLU A 285 -13.08 -19.26 -21.11
C GLU A 285 -12.70 -20.47 -21.95
N TYR A 286 -11.50 -21.00 -21.73
CA TYR A 286 -10.89 -22.05 -22.55
C TYR A 286 -10.54 -23.25 -21.66
N PRO A 287 -11.52 -24.11 -21.30
CA PRO A 287 -11.29 -25.25 -20.43
C PRO A 287 -10.40 -26.30 -21.11
N GLU A 288 -9.56 -26.97 -20.32
CA GLU A 288 -8.73 -28.06 -20.82
C GLU A 288 -9.56 -29.31 -21.09
N GLY A 289 -9.19 -30.07 -22.13
CA GLY A 289 -9.77 -31.38 -22.43
C GLY A 289 -11.03 -31.37 -23.32
N HIS A 290 -11.46 -30.21 -23.85
CA HIS A 290 -12.48 -30.18 -24.90
C HIS A 290 -12.05 -31.09 -26.07
N THR A 291 -13.00 -31.87 -26.59
CA THR A 291 -12.78 -32.81 -27.70
C THR A 291 -13.81 -32.55 -28.78
N SER A 292 -13.36 -32.10 -29.96
CA SER A 292 -14.22 -31.88 -31.14
C SER A 292 -14.16 -33.07 -32.10
N ARG A 293 -15.15 -33.18 -33.00
CA ARG A 293 -15.16 -34.14 -34.11
C ARG A 293 -14.36 -33.56 -35.27
N SER A 294 -13.12 -34.00 -35.45
CA SER A 294 -12.25 -33.56 -36.56
C SER A 294 -12.50 -34.42 -37.79
N ILE A 295 -12.66 -33.79 -38.96
CA ILE A 295 -12.78 -34.49 -40.23
C ILE A 295 -11.77 -34.00 -41.27
N TYR A 296 -11.40 -34.94 -42.14
CA TYR A 296 -10.75 -34.72 -43.41
C TYR A 296 -11.75 -35.06 -44.51
N ALA A 297 -12.01 -34.13 -45.43
CA ALA A 297 -12.99 -34.31 -46.50
C ALA A 297 -12.43 -33.80 -47.83
N ILE A 298 -13.01 -34.28 -48.93
CA ILE A 298 -12.64 -33.87 -50.29
C ILE A 298 -13.76 -33.09 -50.96
N PHE A 299 -13.40 -32.01 -51.65
CA PHE A 299 -14.30 -31.34 -52.60
C PHE A 299 -13.75 -31.52 -54.01
N LYS A 300 -14.63 -31.88 -54.96
CA LYS A 300 -14.25 -32.23 -56.33
C LYS A 300 -13.95 -30.98 -57.16
N VAL A 301 -12.76 -30.89 -57.74
CA VAL A 301 -12.39 -29.80 -58.67
C VAL A 301 -13.02 -30.10 -60.04
N VAL A 302 -13.59 -29.07 -60.68
CA VAL A 302 -14.25 -29.16 -61.99
C VAL A 302 -13.62 -28.27 -63.07
N SER A 303 -12.86 -27.24 -62.69
CA SER A 303 -12.00 -26.51 -63.63
C SER A 303 -10.83 -25.81 -62.91
N ALA A 304 -9.77 -25.54 -63.67
CA ALA A 304 -8.59 -24.79 -63.26
C ALA A 304 -8.51 -23.46 -64.04
N PRO A 305 -7.87 -22.41 -63.49
CA PRO A 305 -7.70 -21.14 -64.19
C PRO A 305 -6.68 -21.26 -65.32
N GLN A 306 -6.78 -20.42 -66.36
CA GLN A 306 -5.73 -20.32 -67.40
C GLN A 306 -4.36 -19.95 -66.83
N ALA A 307 -4.33 -19.22 -65.70
CA ALA A 307 -3.11 -18.88 -64.96
C ALA A 307 -2.40 -20.11 -64.34
N SER A 308 -3.01 -21.30 -64.37
CA SER A 308 -2.36 -22.55 -63.95
C SER A 308 -1.54 -23.24 -65.05
N ASP A 309 -1.45 -22.67 -66.26
CA ASP A 309 -0.57 -23.13 -67.36
C ASP A 309 -0.65 -24.65 -67.64
N GLY A 310 -1.88 -25.18 -67.67
CA GLY A 310 -2.16 -26.61 -67.88
C GLY A 310 -1.71 -27.54 -66.75
N LEU A 311 -1.16 -27.02 -65.63
CA LEU A 311 -0.53 -27.82 -64.57
C LEU A 311 -1.46 -28.88 -63.96
N LEU A 312 -2.78 -28.66 -63.97
CA LEU A 312 -3.75 -29.54 -63.32
C LEU A 312 -4.56 -30.41 -64.31
N GLU A 313 -4.48 -30.16 -65.61
CA GLU A 313 -5.39 -30.74 -66.62
C GLU A 313 -5.32 -32.28 -66.68
N GLU A 314 -4.13 -32.85 -66.50
CA GLU A 314 -3.89 -34.32 -66.54
C GLU A 314 -4.57 -35.12 -65.42
N PHE A 315 -5.09 -34.46 -64.37
CA PHE A 315 -5.73 -35.11 -63.23
C PHE A 315 -7.28 -35.06 -63.26
N PHE A 316 -7.88 -34.35 -64.22
CA PHE A 316 -9.33 -34.34 -64.37
C PHE A 316 -9.84 -35.65 -65.01
N PRO A 317 -11.04 -36.14 -64.62
CA PRO A 317 -12.03 -35.51 -63.75
C PRO A 317 -11.95 -35.99 -62.28
N ASP A 318 -10.82 -36.52 -61.82
CA ASP A 318 -10.67 -37.17 -60.50
C ASP A 318 -9.91 -36.32 -59.47
N LEU A 319 -9.61 -35.07 -59.81
CA LEU A 319 -8.90 -34.10 -58.98
C LEU A 319 -9.80 -33.52 -57.87
N CYS A 320 -9.30 -33.51 -56.64
CA CYS A 320 -10.00 -33.02 -55.46
C CYS A 320 -9.09 -32.16 -54.58
N VAL A 321 -9.65 -31.12 -53.95
CA VAL A 321 -9.01 -30.43 -52.82
C VAL A 321 -9.33 -31.19 -51.53
N ALA A 322 -8.33 -31.51 -50.72
CA ALA A 322 -8.53 -32.15 -49.42
C ALA A 322 -8.47 -31.12 -48.29
N ILE A 323 -9.58 -30.91 -47.59
CA ILE A 323 -9.69 -29.95 -46.48
C ILE A 323 -9.64 -30.65 -45.11
N TRP A 324 -9.40 -29.87 -44.07
CA TRP A 324 -9.55 -30.27 -42.67
C TRP A 324 -10.47 -29.30 -41.92
N THR A 325 -11.30 -29.81 -41.01
CA THR A 325 -12.03 -28.97 -40.05
C THR A 325 -12.30 -29.70 -38.73
N THR A 326 -12.44 -28.93 -37.66
CA THR A 326 -12.91 -29.41 -36.34
C THR A 326 -14.40 -29.11 -36.08
N THR A 327 -15.06 -28.45 -37.04
CA THR A 327 -16.48 -28.07 -37.00
C THR A 327 -17.21 -28.58 -38.25
N PRO A 328 -17.50 -29.90 -38.38
CA PRO A 328 -18.28 -30.43 -39.50
C PRO A 328 -19.55 -29.64 -39.81
N TRP A 329 -20.24 -29.13 -38.78
CA TRP A 329 -21.43 -28.29 -38.93
C TRP A 329 -21.25 -26.98 -39.73
N THR A 330 -20.02 -26.49 -39.97
CA THR A 330 -19.79 -25.31 -40.83
C THR A 330 -19.70 -25.65 -42.32
N ILE A 331 -19.63 -26.93 -42.71
CA ILE A 331 -19.53 -27.36 -44.11
C ILE A 331 -20.73 -26.90 -44.98
N PRO A 332 -22.00 -26.94 -44.55
CA PRO A 332 -23.13 -26.44 -45.35
C PRO A 332 -23.11 -24.93 -45.64
N ALA A 333 -22.23 -24.17 -44.97
CA ALA A 333 -22.04 -22.73 -45.15
C ALA A 333 -20.74 -22.40 -45.90
N ASN A 334 -20.11 -23.38 -46.54
CA ASN A 334 -18.83 -23.22 -47.22
C ASN A 334 -18.98 -22.43 -48.53
N ALA A 335 -18.23 -21.34 -48.65
CA ALA A 335 -18.28 -20.44 -49.80
C ALA A 335 -17.03 -20.50 -50.69
N ALA A 336 -15.88 -20.92 -50.14
CA ALA A 336 -14.61 -21.07 -50.85
C ALA A 336 -13.66 -22.06 -50.14
N VAL A 337 -12.53 -22.40 -50.76
CA VAL A 337 -11.39 -23.03 -50.06
C VAL A 337 -10.22 -22.06 -50.12
N ALA A 338 -9.71 -21.65 -48.98
CA ALA A 338 -8.56 -20.77 -48.89
C ALA A 338 -7.24 -21.56 -48.92
N VAL A 339 -6.25 -21.01 -49.62
CA VAL A 339 -4.86 -21.48 -49.67
C VAL A 339 -3.88 -20.33 -49.38
N ASN A 340 -2.68 -20.67 -48.94
CA ASN A 340 -1.56 -19.72 -48.84
C ASN A 340 -0.88 -19.60 -50.23
N PRO A 341 -0.54 -18.40 -50.73
CA PRO A 341 0.00 -18.26 -52.08
C PRO A 341 1.46 -18.75 -52.21
N GLU A 342 2.22 -18.73 -51.13
CA GLU A 342 3.67 -19.02 -51.09
C GLU A 342 3.98 -20.48 -50.70
N LEU A 343 3.06 -21.18 -50.03
CA LEU A 343 3.25 -22.60 -49.71
C LEU A 343 3.32 -23.47 -50.97
N LEU A 344 4.18 -24.49 -50.92
CA LEU A 344 4.25 -25.52 -51.95
C LEU A 344 3.17 -26.57 -51.73
N TYR A 345 2.26 -26.70 -52.69
CA TYR A 345 1.24 -27.75 -52.74
C TYR A 345 1.68 -28.88 -53.66
N ALA A 346 1.06 -30.04 -53.44
CA ALA A 346 1.29 -31.26 -54.19
C ALA A 346 -0.04 -31.88 -54.62
N VAL A 347 -0.08 -32.40 -55.85
CA VAL A 347 -1.09 -33.39 -56.26
C VAL A 347 -0.55 -34.77 -55.88
N ALA A 348 -1.26 -35.45 -54.98
CA ALA A 348 -0.90 -36.76 -54.47
C ALA A 348 -1.92 -37.83 -54.91
N GLU A 349 -1.41 -38.95 -55.42
CA GLU A 349 -2.20 -40.15 -55.69
C GLU A 349 -2.32 -41.01 -54.42
N VAL A 350 -3.55 -41.41 -54.09
CA VAL A 350 -3.82 -42.26 -52.93
C VAL A 350 -3.61 -43.73 -53.30
N GLN A 351 -2.63 -44.38 -52.68
CA GLN A 351 -2.38 -45.82 -52.87
C GLN A 351 -2.97 -46.66 -51.72
N SER A 352 -2.93 -47.99 -51.85
CA SER A 352 -3.54 -48.93 -50.89
C SER A 352 -2.87 -48.91 -49.51
N ILE A 353 -3.61 -49.38 -48.51
CA ILE A 353 -3.17 -49.48 -47.10
C ILE A 353 -1.92 -50.36 -46.98
N LEU A 354 -0.97 -49.95 -46.13
CA LEU A 354 0.14 -50.81 -45.70
C LEU A 354 -0.39 -51.89 -44.74
N GLU A 355 -0.50 -53.12 -45.24
CA GLU A 355 -1.20 -54.24 -44.56
C GLU A 355 -0.66 -54.59 -43.15
N ASP A 356 0.57 -54.20 -42.82
CA ASP A 356 1.25 -54.55 -41.55
C ASP A 356 1.14 -53.46 -40.45
N THR A 357 0.31 -52.41 -40.67
CA THR A 357 0.19 -51.27 -39.73
C THR A 357 -0.81 -51.48 -38.58
N SER A 358 -1.40 -52.67 -38.45
CA SER A 358 -2.32 -53.08 -37.37
C SER A 358 -1.75 -52.94 -35.94
N SER A 359 -0.43 -52.81 -35.82
CA SER A 359 0.30 -52.61 -34.56
C SER A 359 0.54 -51.14 -34.19
N ALA A 360 0.29 -50.19 -35.09
CA ALA A 360 0.59 -48.77 -34.89
C ALA A 360 -0.38 -48.11 -33.88
N PRO A 361 0.12 -47.42 -32.84
CA PRO A 361 -0.74 -46.81 -31.82
C PRO A 361 -1.53 -45.59 -32.31
N SER A 362 -1.26 -45.08 -33.52
CA SER A 362 -1.88 -43.91 -34.13
C SER A 362 -3.20 -44.16 -34.86
N VAL A 363 -3.61 -45.43 -35.07
CA VAL A 363 -4.81 -45.78 -35.85
C VAL A 363 -6.01 -46.16 -34.96
N LYS A 364 -5.77 -46.48 -33.67
CA LYS A 364 -6.85 -46.81 -32.73
C LYS A 364 -7.72 -45.58 -32.45
N ASN A 365 -9.04 -45.73 -32.61
CA ASN A 365 -10.09 -44.71 -32.47
C ASN A 365 -10.20 -43.72 -33.67
N LYS A 366 -10.06 -44.19 -34.91
CA LYS A 366 -10.38 -43.43 -36.13
C LYS A 366 -11.43 -44.13 -36.98
N ASN A 367 -12.26 -43.33 -37.66
CA ASN A 367 -13.20 -43.82 -38.67
C ASN A 367 -12.68 -43.41 -40.05
N ILE A 368 -12.34 -44.38 -40.89
CA ILE A 368 -11.89 -44.16 -42.28
C ILE A 368 -13.14 -44.12 -43.17
N GLY A 369 -13.30 -43.08 -43.98
CA GLY A 369 -14.48 -42.90 -44.82
C GLY A 369 -14.51 -43.80 -46.07
N ARG A 370 -15.69 -43.93 -46.71
CA ARG A 370 -15.93 -44.81 -47.87
C ARG A 370 -14.98 -44.58 -49.04
N VAL A 371 -14.54 -43.35 -49.28
CA VAL A 371 -13.65 -43.01 -50.41
C VAL A 371 -12.27 -43.69 -50.33
N LEU A 372 -11.81 -44.04 -49.13
CA LEU A 372 -10.55 -44.77 -48.91
C LEU A 372 -10.74 -46.30 -48.83
N LYS A 373 -12.00 -46.76 -48.67
CA LYS A 373 -12.38 -48.18 -48.59
C LYS A 373 -12.71 -48.78 -49.97
N ASN A 374 -13.36 -48.01 -50.84
CA ASN A 374 -13.80 -48.50 -52.15
C ASN A 374 -12.62 -48.56 -53.14
N GLY A 375 -12.44 -49.69 -53.83
CA GLY A 375 -11.25 -49.97 -54.64
C GLY A 375 -11.29 -49.53 -56.09
N GLU A 376 -12.42 -49.05 -56.60
CA GLU A 376 -12.70 -48.99 -58.04
C GLU A 376 -12.10 -47.77 -58.76
N ARG A 377 -11.99 -46.62 -58.08
CA ARG A 377 -11.30 -45.41 -58.57
C ARG A 377 -10.94 -44.52 -57.39
N LYS A 378 -9.68 -44.09 -57.30
CA LYS A 378 -9.18 -43.24 -56.19
C LYS A 378 -8.89 -41.82 -56.67
N PRO A 379 -9.25 -40.78 -55.90
CA PRO A 379 -9.07 -39.40 -56.29
C PRO A 379 -7.59 -38.96 -56.20
N PHE A 380 -7.24 -37.97 -57.02
CA PHE A 380 -6.00 -37.20 -56.86
C PHE A 380 -6.24 -36.07 -55.86
N LEU A 381 -5.44 -35.99 -54.79
CA LEU A 381 -5.63 -35.05 -53.69
C LEU A 381 -4.63 -33.90 -53.75
N ILE A 382 -5.14 -32.66 -53.76
CA ILE A 382 -4.34 -31.47 -53.52
C ILE A 382 -4.18 -31.28 -52.01
N VAL A 383 -2.93 -31.25 -51.54
CA VAL A 383 -2.50 -31.04 -50.14
C VAL A 383 -1.22 -30.20 -50.11
N ALA A 384 -0.91 -29.53 -49.00
CA ALA A 384 0.41 -28.90 -48.83
C ALA A 384 1.51 -29.97 -48.77
N SER A 385 2.59 -29.79 -49.53
CA SER A 385 3.59 -30.84 -49.78
C SER A 385 4.35 -31.27 -48.52
N GLU A 386 4.52 -30.38 -47.55
CA GLU A 386 5.19 -30.68 -46.27
C GLU A 386 4.34 -31.56 -45.34
N LEU A 387 3.01 -31.46 -45.45
CA LEU A 387 2.08 -32.19 -44.59
C LEU A 387 1.90 -33.66 -45.00
N ILE A 388 2.36 -34.06 -46.19
CA ILE A 388 2.17 -35.41 -46.73
C ILE A 388 2.56 -36.53 -45.73
N PRO A 389 3.75 -36.56 -45.10
CA PRO A 389 4.10 -37.62 -44.14
C PRO A 389 3.19 -37.65 -42.90
N THR A 390 2.67 -36.49 -42.49
CA THR A 390 1.67 -36.38 -41.41
C THR A 390 0.32 -36.91 -41.85
N LEU A 391 -0.10 -36.63 -43.08
CA LEU A 391 -1.36 -37.11 -43.66
C LEU A 391 -1.33 -38.61 -43.92
N GLU A 392 -0.25 -39.17 -44.47
CA GLU A 392 -0.04 -40.63 -44.59
C GLU A 392 -0.19 -41.31 -43.21
N SER A 393 0.51 -40.80 -42.19
CA SER A 393 0.46 -41.32 -40.82
C SER A 393 -0.90 -41.15 -40.14
N LYS A 394 -1.66 -40.10 -40.51
CA LYS A 394 -3.02 -39.88 -39.99
C LYS A 394 -4.08 -40.74 -40.68
N TRP A 395 -3.98 -40.91 -42.00
CA TRP A 395 -5.00 -41.54 -42.83
C TRP A 395 -4.78 -43.04 -43.06
N GLY A 396 -3.58 -43.56 -42.83
CA GLY A 396 -3.26 -44.99 -43.01
C GLY A 396 -3.07 -45.39 -44.48
N VAL A 397 -2.83 -44.42 -45.36
CA VAL A 397 -2.61 -44.59 -46.81
C VAL A 397 -1.25 -44.05 -47.20
N LYS A 398 -0.75 -44.44 -48.37
CA LYS A 398 0.44 -43.84 -49.00
C LYS A 398 0.00 -42.77 -50.01
N LEU A 399 0.71 -41.65 -50.04
CA LEU A 399 0.42 -40.47 -50.87
C LEU A 399 1.57 -40.21 -51.85
N LEU A 400 1.45 -40.73 -53.07
CA LEU A 400 2.49 -40.58 -54.08
C LEU A 400 2.38 -39.22 -54.77
N ILE A 401 3.33 -38.32 -54.52
CA ILE A 401 3.44 -37.03 -55.21
C ILE A 401 3.55 -37.27 -56.73
N ARG A 402 2.60 -36.73 -57.49
CA ARG A 402 2.60 -36.69 -58.95
C ARG A 402 3.13 -35.36 -59.49
N LYS A 403 2.82 -34.25 -58.81
CA LYS A 403 3.21 -32.89 -59.23
C LYS A 403 3.27 -31.96 -58.02
N THR A 404 4.04 -30.88 -58.11
CA THR A 404 4.11 -29.80 -57.10
C THR A 404 4.07 -28.42 -57.76
N PHE A 405 3.54 -27.43 -57.03
CA PHE A 405 3.37 -26.04 -57.47
C PHE A 405 3.13 -25.11 -56.27
N LEU A 406 3.28 -23.80 -56.46
CA LEU A 406 2.93 -22.80 -55.44
C LEU A 406 1.41 -22.64 -55.34
N GLY A 407 0.89 -22.31 -54.16
CA GLY A 407 -0.55 -22.15 -53.93
C GLY A 407 -1.22 -21.05 -54.75
N SER A 408 -0.44 -20.07 -55.25
CA SER A 408 -0.89 -19.10 -56.25
C SER A 408 -1.47 -19.74 -57.52
N ALA A 409 -1.00 -20.92 -57.93
CA ALA A 409 -1.52 -21.64 -59.10
C ALA A 409 -2.93 -22.24 -58.89
N LEU A 410 -3.45 -22.19 -57.66
CA LEU A 410 -4.80 -22.66 -57.31
C LEU A 410 -5.86 -21.55 -57.29
N GLU A 411 -5.47 -20.27 -57.38
CA GLU A 411 -6.43 -19.15 -57.26
C GLU A 411 -7.47 -19.18 -58.40
N ASN A 412 -8.75 -19.14 -58.06
CA ASN A 412 -9.90 -19.30 -58.95
C ASN A 412 -10.10 -20.70 -59.57
N CYS A 413 -9.40 -21.75 -59.11
CA CYS A 413 -9.85 -23.13 -59.34
C CYS A 413 -11.30 -23.29 -58.85
N ARG A 414 -12.13 -24.03 -59.59
CA ARG A 414 -13.55 -24.22 -59.29
C ARG A 414 -13.78 -25.61 -58.74
N TYR A 415 -14.48 -25.73 -57.61
CA TYR A 415 -14.86 -27.01 -57.03
C TYR A 415 -16.37 -27.07 -56.77
N ILE A 416 -16.92 -28.28 -56.72
CA ILE A 416 -18.32 -28.52 -56.36
C ILE A 416 -18.47 -28.55 -54.84
N HIS A 417 -19.28 -27.64 -54.31
CA HIS A 417 -19.65 -27.58 -52.90
C HIS A 417 -20.36 -28.88 -52.49
N PRO A 418 -19.91 -29.55 -51.40
CA PRO A 418 -20.23 -30.95 -51.13
C PRO A 418 -21.70 -31.25 -50.82
N VAL A 419 -22.51 -30.24 -50.47
CA VAL A 419 -23.89 -30.42 -49.96
C VAL A 419 -24.97 -30.02 -50.97
N ASP A 420 -24.77 -28.94 -51.72
CA ASP A 420 -25.80 -28.37 -52.60
C ASP A 420 -25.41 -28.31 -54.09
N GLY A 421 -24.21 -28.80 -54.45
CA GLY A 421 -23.77 -28.96 -55.82
C GLY A 421 -23.35 -27.68 -56.56
N LYS A 422 -23.30 -26.51 -55.89
CA LYS A 422 -22.85 -25.25 -56.50
C LYS A 422 -21.35 -25.26 -56.79
N GLU A 423 -20.92 -24.48 -57.78
CA GLU A 423 -19.49 -24.15 -57.94
C GLU A 423 -19.04 -23.08 -56.94
N CYS A 424 -17.95 -23.38 -56.23
CA CYS A 424 -17.25 -22.46 -55.35
C CYS A 424 -15.78 -22.26 -55.80
N PRO A 425 -15.19 -21.08 -55.58
CA PRO A 425 -13.80 -20.79 -55.91
C PRO A 425 -12.82 -21.27 -54.83
N VAL A 426 -11.62 -21.66 -55.25
CA VAL A 426 -10.42 -21.63 -54.40
C VAL A 426 -9.86 -20.20 -54.41
N VAL A 427 -9.46 -19.68 -53.24
CA VAL A 427 -9.08 -18.27 -53.04
C VAL A 427 -7.76 -18.15 -52.27
N ILE A 428 -7.05 -17.03 -52.42
CA ILE A 428 -5.86 -16.75 -51.59
C ILE A 428 -6.31 -16.16 -50.25
N GLY A 429 -6.12 -16.92 -49.18
CA GLY A 429 -6.27 -16.44 -47.80
C GLY A 429 -5.05 -15.61 -47.39
N GLY A 430 -4.25 -16.16 -46.47
CA GLY A 430 -2.99 -15.56 -46.01
C GLY A 430 -2.27 -16.44 -44.99
N ASP A 431 -1.40 -15.82 -44.20
CA ASP A 431 -0.41 -16.48 -43.33
C ASP A 431 -1.01 -17.33 -42.18
N TYR A 432 -2.32 -17.18 -41.91
CA TYR A 432 -3.07 -18.06 -41.01
C TYR A 432 -3.16 -19.51 -41.52
N ILE A 433 -2.84 -19.74 -42.80
CA ILE A 433 -2.76 -21.05 -43.43
C ILE A 433 -1.28 -21.47 -43.46
N ASN A 434 -0.95 -22.48 -42.65
CA ASN A 434 0.42 -22.97 -42.44
C ASN A 434 0.50 -24.51 -42.52
N THR A 435 1.71 -25.07 -42.33
CA THR A 435 2.01 -26.51 -42.38
C THR A 435 2.10 -27.18 -41.00
N GLU A 436 1.67 -26.54 -39.91
CA GLU A 436 1.66 -27.14 -38.57
C GLU A 436 0.50 -28.15 -38.37
N SER A 437 -0.61 -27.97 -39.08
CA SER A 437 -1.81 -28.80 -38.90
C SER A 437 -2.73 -28.83 -40.15
N GLY A 438 -3.78 -29.66 -40.09
CA GLY A 438 -4.74 -29.80 -41.19
C GLY A 438 -4.14 -30.45 -42.44
N THR A 439 -4.47 -29.89 -43.60
CA THR A 439 -3.98 -30.28 -44.94
C THR A 439 -3.25 -29.14 -45.68
N GLY A 440 -3.21 -27.94 -45.10
CA GLY A 440 -2.81 -26.71 -45.77
C GLY A 440 -3.90 -26.11 -46.69
N LEU A 441 -5.09 -26.70 -46.76
CA LEU A 441 -6.26 -26.13 -47.44
C LEU A 441 -7.39 -25.96 -46.42
N VAL A 442 -7.87 -24.74 -46.24
CA VAL A 442 -8.89 -24.39 -45.24
C VAL A 442 -10.22 -24.19 -45.93
N HIS A 443 -11.26 -24.92 -45.51
CA HIS A 443 -12.62 -24.62 -45.99
C HIS A 443 -13.06 -23.29 -45.37
N THR A 444 -13.56 -22.38 -46.20
CA THR A 444 -13.93 -21.02 -45.79
C THR A 444 -15.45 -20.90 -45.71
N ALA A 445 -15.97 -20.49 -44.56
CA ALA A 445 -17.37 -20.21 -44.30
C ALA A 445 -17.50 -18.81 -43.65
N PRO A 446 -17.65 -17.72 -44.43
CA PRO A 446 -17.57 -16.34 -43.94
C PRO A 446 -18.57 -15.96 -42.83
N GLY A 447 -19.61 -16.77 -42.62
CA GLY A 447 -20.53 -16.64 -41.49
C GLY A 447 -20.02 -17.17 -40.14
N HIS A 448 -18.92 -17.92 -40.12
CA HIS A 448 -18.50 -18.76 -39.00
C HIS A 448 -17.00 -18.69 -38.65
N GLY A 449 -16.25 -17.72 -39.18
CA GLY A 449 -14.86 -17.47 -38.80
C GLY A 449 -14.40 -16.05 -39.14
N GLN A 450 -13.51 -15.48 -38.34
CA GLN A 450 -13.05 -14.10 -38.53
C GLN A 450 -12.14 -13.95 -39.77
N GLU A 451 -11.14 -14.83 -39.93
CA GLU A 451 -10.30 -14.86 -41.14
C GLU A 451 -11.11 -15.25 -42.39
N ASP A 452 -12.10 -16.13 -42.23
CA ASP A 452 -13.04 -16.49 -43.28
C ASP A 452 -13.91 -15.31 -43.72
N TYR A 453 -14.29 -14.43 -42.80
CA TYR A 453 -15.02 -13.20 -43.09
C TYR A 453 -14.15 -12.15 -43.78
N ILE A 454 -12.90 -11.97 -43.34
CA ILE A 454 -11.94 -11.07 -43.99
C ILE A 454 -11.65 -11.53 -45.41
N THR A 455 -11.37 -12.83 -45.60
CA THR A 455 -11.20 -13.47 -46.92
C THR A 455 -12.49 -13.40 -47.73
N GLY A 456 -13.65 -13.55 -47.09
CA GLY A 456 -14.95 -13.40 -47.72
C GLY A 456 -15.20 -12.01 -48.28
N LEU A 457 -14.89 -10.95 -47.51
CA LEU A 457 -14.97 -9.57 -47.99
C LEU A 457 -14.02 -9.31 -49.17
N LYS A 458 -12.78 -9.83 -49.11
CA LYS A 458 -11.76 -9.68 -50.18
C LYS A 458 -12.24 -10.24 -51.53
N TYR A 459 -12.99 -11.33 -51.55
CA TYR A 459 -13.47 -11.99 -52.78
C TYR A 459 -14.99 -11.84 -53.03
N GLY A 460 -15.71 -11.04 -52.24
CA GLY A 460 -17.16 -10.87 -52.38
C GLY A 460 -18.00 -12.13 -52.10
N LEU A 461 -17.50 -13.03 -51.24
CA LEU A 461 -18.16 -14.30 -50.92
C LEU A 461 -19.43 -14.09 -50.06
N PRO A 462 -20.47 -14.94 -50.22
CA PRO A 462 -21.68 -14.85 -49.41
C PRO A 462 -21.42 -15.12 -47.92
N ILE A 463 -21.88 -14.22 -47.07
CA ILE A 463 -21.83 -14.35 -45.60
C ILE A 463 -23.00 -15.21 -45.11
N LEU A 464 -23.04 -16.46 -45.59
CA LEU A 464 -24.05 -17.44 -45.20
C LEU A 464 -23.75 -17.96 -43.78
N SER A 465 -24.77 -17.94 -42.93
CA SER A 465 -24.68 -18.38 -41.52
C SER A 465 -26.00 -19.04 -41.13
N PRO A 466 -26.26 -20.29 -41.58
CA PRO A 466 -27.59 -20.91 -41.59
C PRO A 466 -27.92 -21.50 -40.21
N VAL A 467 -27.81 -20.69 -39.15
CA VAL A 467 -27.89 -21.11 -37.75
C VAL A 467 -28.76 -20.13 -36.94
N SER A 468 -29.68 -20.68 -36.15
CA SER A 468 -30.61 -19.97 -35.28
C SER A 468 -29.96 -19.44 -34.00
N ASP A 469 -30.69 -18.60 -33.27
CA ASP A 469 -30.27 -18.05 -31.97
C ASP A 469 -30.04 -19.14 -30.91
N ASP A 470 -30.77 -20.26 -31.01
CA ASP A 470 -30.64 -21.42 -30.11
C ASP A 470 -29.68 -22.50 -30.61
N GLY A 471 -28.87 -22.21 -31.65
CA GLY A 471 -27.77 -23.08 -32.11
C GLY A 471 -28.20 -24.28 -32.94
N LYS A 472 -29.30 -24.17 -33.69
CA LYS A 472 -29.76 -25.17 -34.65
C LYS A 472 -29.62 -24.66 -36.08
N PHE A 473 -29.54 -25.57 -37.04
CA PHE A 473 -29.60 -25.19 -38.45
C PHE A 473 -30.95 -24.56 -38.82
N THR A 474 -30.92 -23.53 -39.67
CA THR A 474 -32.10 -22.92 -40.32
C THR A 474 -32.48 -23.68 -41.59
N GLU A 475 -33.59 -23.29 -42.23
CA GLU A 475 -34.02 -23.81 -43.53
C GLU A 475 -32.97 -23.59 -44.64
N GLU A 476 -32.10 -22.58 -44.49
CA GLU A 476 -30.98 -22.31 -45.40
C GLU A 476 -29.96 -23.47 -45.44
N ALA A 477 -29.90 -24.32 -44.41
CA ALA A 477 -29.08 -25.54 -44.39
C ALA A 477 -29.75 -26.75 -45.09
N GLY A 478 -30.93 -26.56 -45.67
CA GLY A 478 -31.69 -27.59 -46.36
C GLY A 478 -31.98 -28.81 -45.47
N ARG A 479 -31.43 -29.97 -45.85
CA ARG A 479 -31.68 -31.26 -45.18
C ARG A 479 -31.22 -31.36 -43.72
N PHE A 480 -30.41 -30.41 -43.24
CA PHE A 480 -29.94 -30.39 -41.85
C PHE A 480 -30.79 -29.51 -40.93
N SER A 481 -31.79 -28.80 -41.46
CA SER A 481 -32.66 -27.86 -40.73
C SER A 481 -33.22 -28.44 -39.42
N GLY A 482 -33.21 -27.64 -38.35
CA GLY A 482 -33.71 -28.00 -37.03
C GLY A 482 -32.74 -28.83 -36.15
N LEU A 483 -31.65 -29.37 -36.68
CA LEU A 483 -30.64 -30.10 -35.89
C LEU A 483 -29.71 -29.14 -35.12
N ASP A 484 -29.42 -29.49 -33.85
CA ASP A 484 -28.43 -28.79 -33.01
C ASP A 484 -27.03 -28.92 -33.61
N VAL A 485 -26.35 -27.80 -33.89
CA VAL A 485 -25.11 -27.80 -34.68
C VAL A 485 -23.93 -28.44 -33.95
N LEU A 486 -23.88 -28.35 -32.62
CA LEU A 486 -22.79 -28.90 -31.81
C LEU A 486 -22.98 -30.42 -31.60
N GLY A 487 -24.22 -30.88 -31.47
CA GLY A 487 -24.61 -32.28 -31.31
C GLY A 487 -24.98 -32.95 -32.64
N ALA A 488 -26.27 -33.08 -32.92
CA ALA A 488 -26.80 -33.93 -34.00
C ALA A 488 -26.42 -33.44 -35.41
N GLY A 489 -26.29 -32.12 -35.62
CA GLY A 489 -25.87 -31.54 -36.89
C GLY A 489 -24.45 -31.94 -37.28
N ASN A 490 -23.51 -31.97 -36.32
CA ASN A 490 -22.17 -32.51 -36.53
C ASN A 490 -22.17 -34.00 -36.93
N VAL A 491 -23.14 -34.79 -36.46
CA VAL A 491 -23.26 -36.21 -36.81
C VAL A 491 -23.79 -36.33 -38.25
N ALA A 492 -24.94 -35.71 -38.53
CA ALA A 492 -25.61 -35.80 -39.83
C ALA A 492 -24.76 -35.29 -41.01
N VAL A 493 -23.95 -34.25 -40.81
CA VAL A 493 -23.05 -33.76 -41.87
C VAL A 493 -21.91 -34.76 -42.15
N VAL A 494 -21.36 -35.42 -41.12
CA VAL A 494 -20.30 -36.41 -41.31
C VAL A 494 -20.83 -37.70 -41.92
N GLU A 495 -22.02 -38.16 -41.51
CA GLU A 495 -22.72 -39.28 -42.13
C GLU A 495 -23.01 -39.01 -43.61
N TYR A 496 -23.53 -37.82 -43.93
CA TYR A 496 -23.77 -37.40 -45.30
C TYR A 496 -22.48 -37.40 -46.17
N LEU A 497 -21.37 -36.86 -45.65
CA LEU A 497 -20.09 -36.86 -46.35
C LEU A 497 -19.52 -38.27 -46.54
N ASP A 498 -19.74 -39.19 -45.60
CA ASP A 498 -19.34 -40.60 -45.77
C ASP A 498 -20.21 -41.32 -46.81
N GLU A 499 -21.53 -41.13 -46.76
CA GLU A 499 -22.48 -41.70 -47.73
C GLU A 499 -22.15 -41.33 -49.18
N HIS A 500 -21.79 -40.07 -49.43
CA HIS A 500 -21.46 -39.56 -50.75
C HIS A 500 -19.99 -39.80 -51.14
N SER A 501 -19.23 -40.54 -50.33
CA SER A 501 -17.80 -40.82 -50.52
C SER A 501 -16.93 -39.55 -50.64
N LEU A 502 -17.24 -38.55 -49.81
CA LEU A 502 -16.49 -37.29 -49.67
C LEU A 502 -15.68 -37.23 -48.36
N LEU A 503 -15.95 -38.09 -47.38
CA LEU A 503 -15.17 -38.21 -46.15
C LEU A 503 -13.90 -39.07 -46.38
N LEU A 504 -12.73 -38.54 -46.02
CA LEU A 504 -11.47 -39.29 -45.94
C LEU A 504 -11.36 -39.99 -44.57
N VAL A 505 -11.36 -39.21 -43.50
CA VAL A 505 -11.14 -39.68 -42.12
C VAL A 505 -11.87 -38.79 -41.11
N GLU A 506 -12.45 -39.41 -40.10
CA GLU A 506 -12.93 -38.79 -38.87
C GLU A 506 -12.06 -39.23 -37.67
N GLU A 507 -11.63 -38.28 -36.83
CA GLU A 507 -10.87 -38.53 -35.60
C GLU A 507 -11.30 -37.59 -34.44
N PRO A 508 -11.23 -38.02 -33.17
CA PRO A 508 -11.50 -37.16 -32.02
C PRO A 508 -10.31 -36.24 -31.74
N TYR A 509 -10.51 -34.92 -31.82
CA TYR A 509 -9.44 -33.92 -31.70
C TYR A 509 -9.53 -33.12 -30.39
N LYS A 510 -8.47 -33.19 -29.57
CA LYS A 510 -8.38 -32.52 -28.26
C LYS A 510 -7.64 -31.20 -28.36
N HIS A 511 -8.30 -30.10 -27.97
CA HIS A 511 -7.74 -28.75 -28.05
C HIS A 511 -8.42 -27.79 -27.07
N LYS A 512 -8.05 -26.50 -27.12
CA LYS A 512 -8.70 -25.43 -26.36
C LYS A 512 -9.83 -24.84 -27.21
N TYR A 513 -11.03 -24.77 -26.64
CA TYR A 513 -12.22 -24.29 -27.35
C TYR A 513 -12.93 -23.22 -26.50
N PRO A 514 -13.51 -22.16 -27.09
CA PRO A 514 -14.19 -21.09 -26.36
C PRO A 514 -15.52 -21.53 -25.76
N TYR A 515 -15.68 -21.38 -24.44
CA TYR A 515 -16.88 -21.64 -23.68
C TYR A 515 -17.45 -20.33 -23.11
N ASP A 516 -18.78 -20.27 -22.99
CA ASP A 516 -19.48 -19.24 -22.24
C ASP A 516 -19.09 -19.35 -20.76
N TRP A 517 -18.43 -18.30 -20.25
CA TRP A 517 -17.85 -18.27 -18.91
C TRP A 517 -18.85 -18.43 -17.76
N ARG A 518 -20.16 -18.30 -18.02
CA ARG A 518 -21.22 -18.38 -17.02
C ARG A 518 -22.07 -19.64 -17.17
N THR A 519 -22.43 -20.04 -18.39
CA THR A 519 -23.22 -21.27 -18.62
C THR A 519 -22.37 -22.53 -18.73
N LYS A 520 -21.04 -22.41 -18.85
CA LYS A 520 -20.08 -23.53 -18.93
C LYS A 520 -20.34 -24.45 -20.12
N LYS A 521 -20.80 -23.88 -21.24
CA LYS A 521 -21.10 -24.57 -22.50
C LYS A 521 -20.28 -23.99 -23.67
N PRO A 522 -20.01 -24.77 -24.73
CA PRO A 522 -19.28 -24.28 -25.89
C PRO A 522 -20.03 -23.13 -26.59
N THR A 523 -19.28 -22.17 -27.13
CA THR A 523 -19.80 -21.12 -28.02
C THR A 523 -19.70 -21.54 -29.49
N ILE A 524 -20.21 -20.73 -30.41
CA ILE A 524 -19.97 -20.85 -31.85
C ILE A 524 -19.62 -19.47 -32.43
N PHE A 525 -19.00 -19.39 -33.60
CA PHE A 525 -19.03 -18.17 -34.40
C PHE A 525 -20.30 -18.15 -35.26
N ARG A 526 -20.97 -16.99 -35.32
CA ARG A 526 -22.22 -16.81 -36.08
C ARG A 526 -22.32 -15.38 -36.61
N ALA A 527 -22.66 -15.21 -37.88
CA ALA A 527 -22.80 -13.88 -38.49
C ALA A 527 -24.19 -13.28 -38.24
N THR A 528 -24.25 -12.36 -37.30
CA THR A 528 -25.46 -11.63 -36.86
C THR A 528 -25.33 -10.14 -37.12
N GLU A 529 -26.46 -9.45 -37.34
CA GLU A 529 -26.48 -7.98 -37.32
C GLU A 529 -26.24 -7.48 -35.89
N GLN A 530 -25.19 -6.69 -35.69
CA GLN A 530 -24.79 -6.15 -34.39
C GLN A 530 -24.31 -4.70 -34.56
N TRP A 531 -24.24 -3.96 -33.46
CA TRP A 531 -23.60 -2.67 -33.36
C TRP A 531 -22.14 -2.81 -32.96
N PHE A 532 -21.27 -2.09 -33.65
CA PHE A 532 -19.83 -2.11 -33.44
C PHE A 532 -19.32 -0.69 -33.21
N ALA A 533 -18.41 -0.52 -32.26
CA ALA A 533 -17.49 0.62 -32.21
C ALA A 533 -16.19 0.22 -32.91
N SER A 534 -15.89 0.80 -34.07
CA SER A 534 -14.59 0.64 -34.74
C SER A 534 -13.52 1.43 -34.00
N VAL A 535 -12.38 0.79 -33.75
CA VAL A 535 -11.21 1.45 -33.15
C VAL A 535 -10.31 2.07 -34.23
N ASP A 536 -10.43 1.66 -35.50
CA ASP A 536 -9.55 2.09 -36.60
C ASP A 536 -9.42 3.62 -36.71
N GLY A 537 -10.53 4.34 -36.63
CA GLY A 537 -10.59 5.80 -36.78
C GLY A 537 -9.95 6.61 -35.64
N PHE A 538 -9.54 5.98 -34.53
CA PHE A 538 -8.84 6.66 -33.42
C PHE A 538 -7.74 5.81 -32.76
N ARG A 539 -7.37 4.65 -33.32
CA ARG A 539 -6.38 3.73 -32.75
C ARG A 539 -5.07 4.44 -32.41
N GLN A 540 -4.52 5.20 -33.33
CA GLN A 540 -3.24 5.90 -33.10
C GLN A 540 -3.33 6.90 -31.94
N ASN A 541 -4.43 7.66 -31.83
CA ASN A 541 -4.65 8.57 -30.71
C ASN A 541 -4.68 7.83 -29.36
N ALA A 542 -5.22 6.61 -29.32
CA ALA A 542 -5.19 5.76 -28.13
C ALA A 542 -3.77 5.25 -27.80
N MET A 543 -2.98 4.86 -28.82
CA MET A 543 -1.57 4.47 -28.63
C MET A 543 -0.70 5.66 -28.15
N ASP A 544 -0.90 6.83 -28.74
CA ASP A 544 -0.21 8.09 -28.39
C ASP A 544 -0.60 8.62 -27.01
N ALA A 545 -1.75 8.20 -26.48
CA ALA A 545 -2.18 8.50 -25.13
C ALA A 545 -1.64 7.48 -24.11
N ILE A 546 -1.58 6.19 -24.46
CA ILE A 546 -0.99 5.12 -23.61
C ILE A 546 0.46 5.49 -23.22
N SER A 547 1.26 5.97 -24.17
CA SER A 547 2.68 6.35 -23.95
C SER A 547 2.89 7.60 -23.08
N ARG A 548 1.80 8.31 -22.73
CA ARG A 548 1.82 9.48 -21.82
C ARG A 548 1.31 9.15 -20.41
N VAL A 549 0.78 7.94 -20.21
CA VAL A 549 0.26 7.47 -18.92
C VAL A 549 1.39 6.82 -18.12
N THR A 550 1.43 7.06 -16.82
CA THR A 550 2.37 6.36 -15.92
C THR A 550 1.84 4.96 -15.60
N TRP A 551 2.52 3.92 -16.09
CA TRP A 551 2.14 2.52 -15.85
C TRP A 551 2.92 1.91 -14.67
N ILE A 552 2.21 1.35 -13.69
CA ILE A 552 2.79 0.71 -12.50
C ILE A 552 2.26 -0.73 -12.38
N PRO A 553 3.11 -1.77 -12.50
CA PRO A 553 4.51 -1.72 -12.92
C PRO A 553 4.63 -1.35 -14.42
N SER A 554 5.79 -0.87 -14.87
CA SER A 554 5.96 -0.37 -16.24
C SER A 554 5.69 -1.41 -17.33
N GLN A 555 5.88 -2.70 -17.05
CA GLN A 555 5.56 -3.79 -17.99
C GLN A 555 4.05 -3.96 -18.24
N ALA A 556 3.18 -3.27 -17.51
CA ALA A 556 1.75 -3.18 -17.79
C ALA A 556 1.44 -2.46 -19.11
N GLU A 557 2.26 -1.47 -19.50
CA GLU A 557 2.12 -0.74 -20.77
C GLU A 557 2.11 -1.70 -21.97
N ASN A 558 3.07 -2.64 -22.01
CA ASN A 558 3.17 -3.66 -23.06
C ASN A 558 1.88 -4.50 -23.21
N ARG A 559 1.13 -4.70 -22.11
CA ARG A 559 -0.13 -5.46 -22.13
C ARG A 559 -1.24 -4.64 -22.79
N ILE A 560 -1.43 -3.38 -22.41
CA ILE A 560 -2.47 -2.54 -23.02
C ILE A 560 -2.13 -2.18 -24.47
N VAL A 561 -0.85 -1.97 -24.79
CA VAL A 561 -0.32 -1.74 -26.14
C VAL A 561 -0.72 -2.90 -27.06
N ALA A 562 -0.35 -4.14 -26.71
CA ALA A 562 -0.62 -5.31 -27.55
C ALA A 562 -2.13 -5.61 -27.72
N MET A 563 -2.94 -5.33 -26.69
CA MET A 563 -4.41 -5.49 -26.76
C MET A 563 -5.11 -4.36 -27.53
N THR A 564 -4.47 -3.22 -27.76
CA THR A 564 -5.07 -2.04 -28.43
C THR A 564 -4.62 -1.90 -29.88
N SER A 565 -3.36 -2.24 -30.18
CA SER A 565 -2.85 -2.25 -31.57
C SER A 565 -3.55 -3.27 -32.46
N SER A 566 -3.93 -4.42 -31.90
CA SER A 566 -4.57 -5.55 -32.60
C SER A 566 -6.10 -5.50 -32.66
N ARG A 567 -6.75 -4.58 -31.92
CA ARG A 567 -8.21 -4.51 -31.82
C ARG A 567 -8.80 -3.72 -32.98
N SER A 568 -9.59 -4.38 -33.83
CA SER A 568 -10.35 -3.79 -34.94
C SER A 568 -11.67 -3.18 -34.45
N ASP A 569 -12.67 -4.03 -34.22
CA ASP A 569 -14.02 -3.66 -33.81
C ASP A 569 -14.34 -4.16 -32.40
N TRP A 570 -15.16 -3.40 -31.68
CA TRP A 570 -15.81 -3.83 -30.45
C TRP A 570 -17.30 -4.02 -30.69
N CYS A 571 -17.80 -5.26 -30.59
CA CYS A 571 -19.23 -5.54 -30.57
C CYS A 571 -19.85 -4.96 -29.28
N ILE A 572 -20.60 -3.86 -29.41
CA ILE A 572 -21.19 -3.12 -28.28
C ILE A 572 -22.65 -3.47 -28.02
N SER A 573 -23.33 -4.22 -28.90
CA SER A 573 -24.70 -4.70 -28.67
C SER A 573 -24.73 -6.05 -27.93
N ARG A 574 -25.81 -6.27 -27.19
CA ARG A 574 -26.18 -7.53 -26.53
C ARG A 574 -27.70 -7.71 -26.61
N GLN A 575 -28.14 -8.93 -26.90
CA GLN A 575 -29.56 -9.29 -27.04
C GLN A 575 -30.19 -9.59 -25.66
N ARG A 576 -30.12 -8.62 -24.74
CA ARG A 576 -30.50 -8.75 -23.33
C ARG A 576 -31.56 -7.71 -22.92
N ASN A 577 -32.13 -7.89 -21.74
CA ASN A 577 -33.19 -7.03 -21.21
C ASN A 577 -32.66 -6.04 -20.16
N TRP A 578 -31.61 -6.39 -19.42
CA TRP A 578 -31.06 -5.62 -18.31
C TRP A 578 -29.72 -4.97 -18.66
N GLY A 579 -29.75 -3.65 -18.82
CA GLY A 579 -28.66 -2.80 -19.29
C GLY A 579 -29.22 -1.57 -19.99
N VAL A 580 -28.35 -0.62 -20.35
CA VAL A 580 -28.75 0.59 -21.09
C VAL A 580 -29.12 0.20 -22.53
N PRO A 581 -30.33 0.50 -23.04
CA PRO A 581 -30.72 0.22 -24.42
C PRO A 581 -29.88 1.01 -25.43
N ILE A 582 -29.64 0.43 -26.60
CA ILE A 582 -29.07 1.18 -27.73
C ILE A 582 -30.15 2.11 -28.29
N PRO A 583 -29.97 3.45 -28.23
CA PRO A 583 -31.02 4.45 -28.45
C PRO A 583 -31.26 4.69 -29.96
N VAL A 584 -31.67 3.65 -30.68
CA VAL A 584 -31.84 3.65 -32.14
C VAL A 584 -33.20 3.09 -32.53
N PHE A 585 -33.82 3.72 -33.52
CA PHE A 585 -35.04 3.26 -34.16
C PHE A 585 -34.71 2.68 -35.54
N TYR A 586 -35.51 1.74 -36.03
CA TYR A 586 -35.35 1.16 -37.37
C TYR A 586 -36.59 1.40 -38.20
N HIS A 587 -36.44 1.78 -39.47
CA HIS A 587 -37.57 1.85 -40.39
C HIS A 587 -38.17 0.45 -40.60
N VAL A 588 -39.48 0.31 -40.47
CA VAL A 588 -40.19 -0.99 -40.37
C VAL A 588 -39.93 -1.88 -41.60
N HIS A 589 -39.81 -1.31 -42.79
CA HIS A 589 -39.61 -2.07 -44.03
C HIS A 589 -38.14 -2.26 -44.41
N SER A 590 -37.33 -1.19 -44.48
CA SER A 590 -35.93 -1.28 -44.93
C SER A 590 -34.93 -1.70 -43.84
N LYS A 591 -35.34 -1.68 -42.57
CA LYS A 591 -34.49 -1.93 -41.39
C LYS A 591 -33.29 -0.97 -41.23
N GLU A 592 -33.28 0.13 -41.98
CA GLU A 592 -32.28 1.19 -41.85
C GLU A 592 -32.41 1.88 -40.48
N PRO A 593 -31.28 2.17 -39.80
CA PRO A 593 -31.28 2.82 -38.49
C PRO A 593 -31.50 4.34 -38.61
N LEU A 594 -32.51 4.86 -37.92
CA LEU A 594 -32.64 6.28 -37.60
C LEU A 594 -31.81 6.56 -36.33
N ILE A 595 -30.64 7.14 -36.54
CA ILE A 595 -29.73 7.63 -35.49
C ILE A 595 -29.22 9.03 -35.88
N THR A 596 -29.58 10.03 -35.09
CA THR A 596 -29.23 11.45 -35.30
C THR A 596 -28.95 12.13 -33.97
N GLU A 597 -28.26 13.27 -33.98
CA GLU A 597 -28.08 14.11 -32.78
C GLU A 597 -29.42 14.47 -32.12
N GLU A 598 -30.44 14.80 -32.92
CA GLU A 598 -31.81 15.13 -32.46
C GLU A 598 -32.47 13.95 -31.71
N THR A 599 -32.41 12.74 -32.27
CA THR A 599 -32.96 11.54 -31.61
C THR A 599 -32.17 11.15 -30.35
N ILE A 600 -30.84 11.25 -30.38
CA ILE A 600 -30.01 10.93 -29.21
C ILE A 600 -30.24 11.94 -28.09
N ALA A 601 -30.29 13.24 -28.39
CA ALA A 601 -30.54 14.29 -27.41
C ALA A 601 -31.92 14.14 -26.75
N HIS A 602 -32.94 13.78 -27.52
CA HIS A 602 -34.30 13.55 -27.00
C HIS A 602 -34.35 12.32 -26.08
N VAL A 603 -33.79 11.18 -26.51
CA VAL A 603 -33.77 9.96 -25.68
C VAL A 603 -32.91 10.16 -24.42
N LYS A 604 -31.78 10.89 -24.52
CA LYS A 604 -30.98 11.31 -23.35
C LYS A 604 -31.81 12.12 -22.36
N ALA A 605 -32.61 13.08 -22.83
CA ALA A 605 -33.46 13.91 -21.97
C ALA A 605 -34.57 13.09 -21.28
N ILE A 606 -35.13 12.08 -21.94
CA ILE A 606 -36.08 11.15 -21.32
C ILE A 606 -35.38 10.31 -20.24
N VAL A 607 -34.29 9.63 -20.59
CA VAL A 607 -33.55 8.74 -19.68
C VAL A 607 -32.99 9.50 -18.47
N SER A 608 -32.51 10.73 -18.63
CA SER A 608 -32.02 11.55 -17.52
C SER A 608 -33.09 11.94 -16.48
N ASN A 609 -34.38 11.83 -16.83
CA ASN A 609 -35.50 12.13 -15.91
C ASN A 609 -36.20 10.86 -15.38
N THR A 610 -36.19 9.76 -16.13
CA THR A 610 -37.03 8.58 -15.88
C THR A 610 -36.29 7.24 -15.86
N GLY A 611 -34.97 7.24 -16.12
CA GLY A 611 -34.15 6.04 -16.28
C GLY A 611 -34.43 5.28 -17.59
N SER A 612 -33.59 4.29 -17.89
CA SER A 612 -33.67 3.55 -19.16
C SER A 612 -34.86 2.57 -19.27
N ASP A 613 -35.61 2.35 -18.18
CA ASP A 613 -36.89 1.63 -18.19
C ASP A 613 -37.92 2.30 -19.12
N ALA A 614 -37.83 3.63 -19.29
CA ALA A 614 -38.64 4.42 -20.22
C ALA A 614 -38.62 3.88 -21.65
N TRP A 615 -37.45 3.43 -22.13
CA TRP A 615 -37.30 2.81 -23.45
C TRP A 615 -38.19 1.58 -23.63
N TRP A 616 -38.52 0.87 -22.56
CA TRP A 616 -39.31 -0.35 -22.61
C TRP A 616 -40.81 -0.07 -22.51
N TYR A 617 -41.26 0.76 -21.56
CA TYR A 617 -42.70 1.02 -21.36
C TYR A 617 -43.31 2.09 -22.28
N MET A 618 -42.55 3.09 -22.74
CA MET A 618 -43.07 4.14 -23.62
C MET A 618 -43.26 3.63 -25.06
N SER A 619 -44.21 4.22 -25.79
CA SER A 619 -44.43 3.96 -27.22
C SER A 619 -43.29 4.52 -28.10
N THR A 620 -43.22 4.08 -29.35
CA THR A 620 -42.28 4.66 -30.33
C THR A 620 -42.52 6.16 -30.54
N GLU A 621 -43.78 6.62 -30.49
CA GLU A 621 -44.15 8.02 -30.69
C GLU A 621 -43.65 8.92 -29.55
N GLU A 622 -43.82 8.50 -28.31
CA GLU A 622 -43.35 9.26 -27.14
C GLU A 622 -41.81 9.32 -27.05
N LEU A 623 -41.13 8.28 -27.55
CA LEU A 623 -39.66 8.20 -27.59
C LEU A 623 -39.04 8.96 -28.79
N LEU A 624 -39.83 9.37 -29.77
CA LEU A 624 -39.36 10.09 -30.96
C LEU A 624 -39.46 11.62 -30.78
N PRO A 625 -38.47 12.39 -31.27
CA PRO A 625 -38.57 13.86 -31.36
C PRO A 625 -39.78 14.28 -32.19
N GLU A 626 -40.33 15.47 -31.91
CA GLU A 626 -41.55 16.03 -32.50
C GLU A 626 -41.65 15.85 -34.03
N LYS A 627 -40.55 16.16 -34.73
CA LYS A 627 -40.35 16.02 -36.19
C LYS A 627 -40.66 14.62 -36.76
N TYR A 628 -40.56 13.58 -35.93
CA TYR A 628 -40.75 12.17 -36.31
C TYR A 628 -42.05 11.56 -35.75
N ARG A 629 -42.76 12.23 -34.83
CA ARG A 629 -43.97 11.69 -34.17
C ARG A 629 -45.08 11.35 -35.15
N SER A 630 -45.35 12.25 -36.09
CA SER A 630 -46.31 12.04 -37.19
C SER A 630 -45.93 10.90 -38.17
N LYS A 631 -44.77 10.28 -37.99
CA LYS A 631 -44.26 9.11 -38.71
C LYS A 631 -43.89 7.95 -37.79
N ALA A 632 -44.34 7.94 -36.53
CA ALA A 632 -43.97 6.91 -35.57
C ALA A 632 -44.42 5.49 -35.99
N SER A 633 -45.44 5.38 -36.86
CA SER A 633 -45.85 4.16 -37.56
C SER A 633 -44.75 3.52 -38.41
N ASP A 634 -43.88 4.35 -38.97
CA ASP A 634 -42.88 3.95 -39.96
C ASP A 634 -41.64 3.36 -39.25
N TYR A 635 -41.55 3.50 -37.93
CA TYR A 635 -40.39 3.15 -37.12
C TYR A 635 -40.71 2.15 -36.01
N GLN A 636 -39.73 1.32 -35.67
CA GLN A 636 -39.74 0.44 -34.49
C GLN A 636 -38.50 0.71 -33.64
N LYS A 637 -38.67 0.84 -32.31
CA LYS A 637 -37.54 0.96 -31.37
C LYS A 637 -36.70 -0.31 -31.33
N GLY A 638 -35.38 -0.17 -31.15
CA GLY A 638 -34.47 -1.30 -30.99
C GLY A 638 -34.63 -2.04 -29.66
N THR A 639 -34.20 -3.30 -29.62
CA THR A 639 -34.26 -4.19 -28.45
C THR A 639 -32.91 -4.61 -27.89
N ASP A 640 -31.80 -4.17 -28.50
CA ASP A 640 -30.45 -4.44 -28.01
C ASP A 640 -30.09 -3.51 -26.84
N THR A 641 -29.40 -4.05 -25.83
CA THR A 641 -28.71 -3.25 -24.82
C THR A 641 -27.22 -3.13 -25.13
N MET A 642 -26.56 -2.16 -24.52
CA MET A 642 -25.12 -1.99 -24.60
C MET A 642 -24.37 -3.10 -23.84
N ASP A 643 -23.10 -3.26 -24.21
CA ASP A 643 -22.09 -4.04 -23.48
C ASP A 643 -21.77 -3.38 -22.14
N VAL A 644 -21.76 -4.14 -21.05
CA VAL A 644 -21.37 -3.69 -19.69
C VAL A 644 -19.95 -3.12 -19.61
N TRP A 645 -19.08 -3.45 -20.56
CA TRP A 645 -17.78 -2.78 -20.69
C TRP A 645 -17.91 -1.34 -21.21
N PHE A 646 -19.00 -1.00 -21.90
CA PHE A 646 -19.36 0.37 -22.31
C PHE A 646 -20.00 1.13 -21.15
N ASP A 647 -20.87 0.48 -20.36
CA ASP A 647 -21.39 1.02 -19.10
C ASP A 647 -20.23 1.47 -18.20
N SER A 648 -19.42 0.52 -17.72
CA SER A 648 -18.26 0.80 -16.87
C SER A 648 -17.22 1.71 -17.55
N GLY A 649 -16.99 1.55 -18.85
CA GLY A 649 -16.09 2.38 -19.65
C GLY A 649 -16.50 3.85 -19.69
N SER A 650 -17.79 4.16 -19.74
CA SER A 650 -18.32 5.53 -19.73
C SER A 650 -18.29 6.22 -18.35
N SER A 651 -17.84 5.53 -17.30
CA SER A 651 -17.77 6.07 -15.92
C SER A 651 -17.02 7.39 -15.79
N TRP A 652 -15.99 7.66 -16.61
CA TRP A 652 -15.30 8.95 -16.60
C TRP A 652 -16.22 10.12 -17.00
N ALA A 653 -17.15 9.89 -17.95
CA ALA A 653 -18.10 10.90 -18.42
C ALA A 653 -19.26 11.10 -17.44
N ALA A 654 -19.71 10.01 -16.80
CA ALA A 654 -20.79 10.04 -15.80
C ALA A 654 -20.35 10.59 -14.43
N VAL A 655 -19.08 10.42 -14.06
CA VAL A 655 -18.55 10.70 -12.72
C VAL A 655 -17.56 11.87 -12.77
N LEU A 656 -16.38 11.69 -13.38
CA LEU A 656 -15.30 12.69 -13.39
C LEU A 656 -15.67 13.97 -14.14
N GLY A 657 -16.43 13.85 -15.24
CA GLY A 657 -16.84 14.97 -16.07
C GLY A 657 -18.09 15.74 -15.59
N LYS A 658 -18.76 15.28 -14.52
CA LYS A 658 -20.07 15.82 -14.11
C LYS A 658 -20.26 16.10 -12.61
N ARG A 659 -19.42 15.56 -11.72
CA ARG A 659 -19.54 15.79 -10.27
C ARG A 659 -18.52 16.82 -9.77
N GLU A 660 -18.95 17.68 -8.85
CA GLU A 660 -18.09 18.69 -8.24
C GLU A 660 -16.93 18.08 -7.44
N GLY A 661 -15.79 18.76 -7.39
CA GLY A 661 -14.58 18.32 -6.69
C GLY A 661 -13.72 17.29 -7.41
N LEU A 662 -14.26 16.61 -8.44
CA LEU A 662 -13.53 15.69 -9.30
C LEU A 662 -12.82 16.41 -10.46
N SER A 663 -11.86 15.72 -11.07
CA SER A 663 -11.09 16.19 -12.22
C SER A 663 -11.05 15.13 -13.32
N PHE A 664 -10.98 15.60 -14.57
CA PHE A 664 -10.73 14.78 -15.75
C PHE A 664 -9.46 15.29 -16.47
N PRO A 665 -8.42 14.47 -16.66
CA PRO A 665 -8.29 13.07 -16.20
C PRO A 665 -8.24 12.94 -14.67
N ALA A 666 -8.46 11.72 -14.18
CA ALA A 666 -8.11 11.32 -12.82
C ALA A 666 -6.59 11.22 -12.66
N ASP A 667 -6.09 11.36 -11.43
CA ASP A 667 -4.69 11.10 -11.11
C ASP A 667 -4.36 9.61 -11.27
N VAL A 668 -5.21 8.75 -10.68
CA VAL A 668 -4.97 7.30 -10.57
C VAL A 668 -6.22 6.49 -10.92
N TYR A 669 -6.06 5.48 -11.79
CA TYR A 669 -6.89 4.29 -11.82
C TYR A 669 -6.11 3.13 -11.17
N LEU A 670 -6.76 2.26 -10.38
CA LEU A 670 -6.11 1.11 -9.73
C LEU A 670 -6.99 -0.14 -9.77
N GLU A 671 -6.61 -1.19 -10.51
CA GLU A 671 -7.37 -2.44 -10.60
C GLU A 671 -6.50 -3.70 -10.77
N GLY A 672 -7.15 -4.86 -10.84
CA GLY A 672 -6.53 -6.15 -11.18
C GLY A 672 -6.07 -6.22 -12.65
N THR A 673 -5.07 -7.06 -12.91
CA THR A 673 -4.46 -7.18 -14.25
C THR A 673 -5.43 -7.60 -15.36
N ASP A 674 -6.57 -8.21 -15.04
CA ASP A 674 -7.66 -8.50 -15.97
C ASP A 674 -8.24 -7.25 -16.65
N GLN A 675 -8.21 -6.09 -15.97
CA GLN A 675 -8.81 -4.86 -16.48
C GLN A 675 -8.08 -4.23 -17.69
N HIS A 676 -6.91 -4.76 -18.06
CA HIS A 676 -6.25 -4.47 -19.35
C HIS A 676 -7.08 -4.90 -20.58
N ARG A 677 -8.01 -5.85 -20.40
CA ARG A 677 -8.98 -6.28 -21.43
C ARG A 677 -10.41 -5.81 -21.14
N GLY A 678 -10.60 -5.17 -19.99
CA GLY A 678 -11.86 -4.65 -19.48
C GLY A 678 -11.77 -3.14 -19.27
N TRP A 679 -11.96 -2.71 -18.03
CA TRP A 679 -12.24 -1.32 -17.67
C TRP A 679 -11.16 -0.31 -18.06
N PHE A 680 -9.87 -0.65 -17.99
CA PHE A 680 -8.80 0.26 -18.41
C PHE A 680 -8.89 0.54 -19.92
N GLN A 681 -9.17 -0.49 -20.72
CA GLN A 681 -9.26 -0.36 -22.17
C GLN A 681 -10.58 0.27 -22.60
N SER A 682 -11.73 -0.10 -22.02
CA SER A 682 -13.00 0.52 -22.40
C SER A 682 -13.12 1.97 -21.98
N SER A 683 -12.57 2.34 -20.82
CA SER A 683 -12.44 3.75 -20.41
C SER A 683 -11.53 4.54 -21.35
N LEU A 684 -10.37 3.99 -21.72
CA LEU A 684 -9.46 4.62 -22.67
C LEU A 684 -10.12 4.84 -24.03
N LEU A 685 -10.71 3.79 -24.62
CA LEU A 685 -11.29 3.84 -25.97
C LEU A 685 -12.46 4.83 -26.03
N THR A 686 -13.38 4.80 -25.06
CA THR A 686 -14.52 5.75 -25.02
C THR A 686 -14.07 7.20 -24.77
N SER A 687 -13.07 7.41 -23.90
CA SER A 687 -12.51 8.73 -23.59
C SER A 687 -11.75 9.34 -24.77
N ILE A 688 -10.94 8.54 -25.48
CA ILE A 688 -10.19 8.99 -26.66
C ILE A 688 -11.15 9.32 -27.81
N ALA A 689 -12.16 8.46 -28.04
CA ALA A 689 -13.14 8.62 -29.12
C ALA A 689 -14.10 9.82 -28.94
N THR A 690 -14.13 10.47 -27.77
CA THR A 690 -15.00 11.63 -27.49
C THR A 690 -14.25 12.89 -27.07
N THR A 691 -13.09 12.77 -26.41
CA THR A 691 -12.32 13.91 -25.87
C THR A 691 -10.90 14.03 -26.41
N GLY A 692 -10.38 13.01 -27.12
CA GLY A 692 -8.98 12.94 -27.53
C GLY A 692 -7.98 12.77 -26.37
N LYS A 693 -8.43 12.46 -25.15
CA LYS A 693 -7.59 12.29 -23.95
C LYS A 693 -7.83 10.94 -23.29
N ALA A 694 -6.81 10.41 -22.61
CA ALA A 694 -6.99 9.31 -21.66
C ALA A 694 -7.74 9.82 -20.40
N PRO A 695 -8.55 8.98 -19.73
CA PRO A 695 -9.30 9.39 -18.54
C PRO A 695 -8.48 9.32 -17.24
N TYR A 696 -7.22 8.90 -17.33
CA TYR A 696 -6.29 8.71 -16.22
C TYR A 696 -4.88 9.22 -16.56
N SER A 697 -4.15 9.67 -15.55
CA SER A 697 -2.74 10.08 -15.65
C SER A 697 -1.78 8.96 -15.24
N CYS A 698 -2.19 8.09 -14.31
CA CYS A 698 -1.47 6.91 -13.85
C CYS A 698 -2.41 5.69 -13.75
N VAL A 699 -1.90 4.52 -14.10
CA VAL A 699 -2.57 3.23 -13.92
C VAL A 699 -1.72 2.32 -13.04
N ILE A 700 -2.28 1.92 -11.90
CA ILE A 700 -1.69 0.97 -10.96
C ILE A 700 -2.37 -0.40 -11.14
N THR A 701 -1.58 -1.44 -11.34
CA THR A 701 -2.08 -2.81 -11.55
C THR A 701 -1.68 -3.71 -10.40
N HIS A 702 -2.62 -4.53 -9.92
CA HIS A 702 -2.31 -5.66 -9.04
C HIS A 702 -2.58 -7.04 -9.67
N GLY A 703 -1.90 -8.06 -9.18
CA GLY A 703 -2.16 -9.46 -9.51
C GLY A 703 -3.41 -10.03 -8.82
N PHE A 704 -3.63 -11.33 -9.01
CA PHE A 704 -4.70 -12.08 -8.35
C PHE A 704 -4.30 -12.51 -6.94
N VAL A 705 -5.31 -12.79 -6.10
CA VAL A 705 -5.09 -13.42 -4.79
C VAL A 705 -5.28 -14.94 -4.92
N LEU A 706 -4.29 -15.70 -4.47
CA LEU A 706 -4.21 -17.16 -4.48
C LEU A 706 -4.15 -17.69 -3.04
N ASP A 707 -4.33 -19.00 -2.85
CA ASP A 707 -4.14 -19.64 -1.54
C ASP A 707 -2.64 -19.77 -1.17
N GLU A 708 -2.33 -20.26 0.05
CA GLU A 708 -0.95 -20.47 0.51
C GLU A 708 -0.13 -21.49 -0.33
N LYS A 709 -0.74 -22.14 -1.33
CA LYS A 709 -0.09 -23.08 -2.27
C LYS A 709 0.04 -22.50 -3.69
N GLY A 710 -0.34 -21.24 -3.91
CA GLY A 710 -0.38 -20.64 -5.24
C GLY A 710 -1.51 -21.18 -6.14
N SER A 711 -2.55 -21.79 -5.56
CA SER A 711 -3.71 -22.26 -6.31
C SER A 711 -4.83 -21.22 -6.32
N LYS A 712 -5.54 -21.12 -7.46
CA LYS A 712 -6.73 -20.26 -7.59
C LYS A 712 -7.79 -20.69 -6.58
N MET A 713 -8.31 -19.75 -5.81
CA MET A 713 -9.33 -20.02 -4.81
C MET A 713 -10.67 -20.44 -5.46
N SER A 714 -11.27 -21.52 -4.98
CA SER A 714 -12.60 -21.97 -5.43
C SER A 714 -13.36 -22.71 -4.32
N LYS A 715 -14.70 -22.59 -4.34
CA LYS A 715 -15.56 -23.22 -3.33
C LYS A 715 -15.51 -24.76 -3.38
N SER A 716 -15.20 -25.36 -4.53
CA SER A 716 -15.06 -26.81 -4.68
C SER A 716 -13.71 -27.35 -4.18
N LEU A 717 -12.66 -26.53 -4.14
CA LEU A 717 -11.36 -26.89 -3.55
C LEU A 717 -11.31 -26.63 -2.03
N GLY A 718 -12.29 -25.92 -1.47
CA GLY A 718 -12.33 -25.59 -0.03
C GLY A 718 -11.22 -24.64 0.43
N ASN A 719 -10.49 -24.01 -0.49
CA ASN A 719 -9.32 -23.16 -0.22
C ASN A 719 -9.65 -21.65 -0.18
N VAL A 720 -10.94 -21.27 -0.17
CA VAL A 720 -11.36 -19.87 -0.16
C VAL A 720 -11.10 -19.23 1.20
N VAL A 721 -10.35 -18.13 1.21
CA VAL A 721 -10.27 -17.21 2.34
C VAL A 721 -11.35 -16.13 2.16
N ASP A 722 -12.18 -15.93 3.19
CA ASP A 722 -13.26 -14.95 3.21
C ASP A 722 -12.85 -13.74 4.09
N PRO A 723 -12.89 -12.50 3.57
CA PRO A 723 -12.42 -11.34 4.31
C PRO A 723 -13.25 -11.03 5.57
N ASP A 724 -14.55 -11.34 5.59
CA ASP A 724 -15.38 -11.11 6.77
C ASP A 724 -15.02 -12.11 7.89
N ILE A 725 -14.68 -13.35 7.53
CA ILE A 725 -14.15 -14.35 8.48
C ILE A 725 -12.76 -13.95 9.00
N VAL A 726 -11.88 -13.39 8.17
CA VAL A 726 -10.58 -12.87 8.62
C VAL A 726 -10.76 -11.75 9.65
N ILE A 727 -11.73 -10.86 9.43
CA ILE A 727 -11.95 -9.70 10.30
C ILE A 727 -12.66 -10.10 11.61
N ALA A 728 -13.83 -10.73 11.51
CA ALA A 728 -14.71 -11.00 12.66
C ALA A 728 -14.42 -12.35 13.34
N GLY A 729 -13.81 -13.29 12.64
CA GLY A 729 -13.74 -14.70 13.03
C GLY A 729 -14.93 -15.49 12.48
N GLY A 730 -14.78 -16.81 12.36
CA GLY A 730 -15.89 -17.67 11.97
C GLY A 730 -16.80 -18.06 13.13
N LYS A 731 -17.83 -18.86 12.84
CA LYS A 731 -18.88 -19.21 13.81
C LYS A 731 -18.45 -20.30 14.79
N GLY A 732 -17.35 -21.01 14.52
CA GLY A 732 -16.75 -21.98 15.44
C GLY A 732 -15.22 -21.87 15.52
N SER A 733 -14.64 -22.50 16.54
CA SER A 733 -13.19 -22.46 16.80
C SER A 733 -12.29 -23.09 15.72
N LYS A 734 -12.89 -23.78 14.73
CA LYS A 734 -12.20 -24.36 13.56
C LYS A 734 -11.96 -23.35 12.44
N ASP A 735 -12.76 -22.29 12.38
CA ASP A 735 -12.80 -21.37 11.23
C ASP A 735 -11.72 -20.26 11.30
N GLY A 736 -11.05 -20.16 12.45
CA GLY A 736 -10.04 -19.14 12.74
C GLY A 736 -10.54 -18.00 13.65
N PRO A 737 -9.62 -17.33 14.38
CA PRO A 737 -9.97 -16.18 15.21
C PRO A 737 -10.19 -14.93 14.35
N GLY A 738 -11.02 -14.00 14.82
CA GLY A 738 -11.11 -12.67 14.23
C GLY A 738 -9.83 -11.86 14.48
N TYR A 739 -9.15 -11.50 13.41
CA TYR A 739 -7.90 -10.74 13.46
C TYR A 739 -8.12 -9.21 13.44
N GLY A 740 -9.26 -8.76 12.92
CA GLY A 740 -9.53 -7.36 12.60
C GLY A 740 -9.09 -6.93 11.20
N ALA A 741 -9.64 -5.81 10.74
CA ALA A 741 -9.30 -5.18 9.48
C ALA A 741 -7.85 -4.70 9.44
N ASP A 742 -7.27 -4.23 10.54
CA ASP A 742 -5.87 -3.77 10.51
C ASP A 742 -4.87 -4.91 10.22
N VAL A 743 -5.17 -6.16 10.58
CA VAL A 743 -4.33 -7.31 10.22
C VAL A 743 -4.50 -7.69 8.74
N LEU A 744 -5.71 -7.57 8.20
CA LEU A 744 -5.99 -7.73 6.77
C LEU A 744 -5.29 -6.64 5.93
N ARG A 745 -5.29 -5.40 6.41
CA ARG A 745 -4.58 -4.27 5.78
C ARG A 745 -3.07 -4.39 5.90
N LEU A 746 -2.57 -4.90 7.03
CA LEU A 746 -1.15 -5.22 7.20
C LEU A 746 -0.71 -6.28 6.17
N TRP A 747 -1.52 -7.32 5.92
CA TRP A 747 -1.25 -8.28 4.84
C TRP A 747 -1.16 -7.59 3.48
N VAL A 748 -2.14 -6.74 3.11
CA VAL A 748 -2.11 -5.97 1.85
C VAL A 748 -0.83 -5.13 1.74
N SER A 749 -0.42 -4.46 2.81
CA SER A 749 0.83 -3.70 2.82
C SER A 749 2.11 -4.54 2.80
N SER A 750 2.04 -5.84 3.11
CA SER A 750 3.22 -6.71 3.23
C SER A 750 3.64 -7.40 1.94
N VAL A 751 2.73 -7.44 0.95
CA VAL A 751 2.93 -8.16 -0.32
C VAL A 751 3.32 -7.21 -1.44
N ASP A 752 4.16 -7.68 -2.36
CA ASP A 752 4.30 -7.04 -3.67
C ASP A 752 3.04 -7.35 -4.48
N TYR A 753 2.13 -6.38 -4.55
CA TYR A 753 0.85 -6.55 -5.24
C TYR A 753 1.00 -6.58 -6.77
N THR A 754 2.16 -6.24 -7.35
CA THR A 754 2.32 -6.17 -8.81
C THR A 754 2.34 -7.56 -9.48
N VAL A 755 2.50 -8.61 -8.67
CA VAL A 755 2.39 -10.03 -9.03
C VAL A 755 1.22 -10.69 -8.30
N ASP A 756 0.95 -11.97 -8.58
CA ASP A 756 -0.06 -12.73 -7.84
C ASP A 756 0.38 -12.96 -6.38
N VAL A 757 -0.53 -12.71 -5.43
CA VAL A 757 -0.22 -12.68 -3.98
C VAL A 757 -0.92 -13.81 -3.23
N LEU A 758 -0.25 -14.34 -2.20
CA LEU A 758 -0.74 -15.50 -1.43
C LEU A 758 -1.41 -15.08 -0.12
N ILE A 759 -2.47 -15.78 0.28
CA ILE A 759 -3.08 -15.63 1.62
C ILE A 759 -3.56 -16.96 2.23
N GLY A 760 -3.49 -17.04 3.55
CA GLY A 760 -4.21 -18.05 4.33
C GLY A 760 -3.82 -18.09 5.82
N PRO A 761 -4.12 -19.20 6.51
CA PRO A 761 -4.04 -19.28 7.96
C PRO A 761 -2.64 -19.15 8.56
N GLN A 762 -1.55 -19.46 7.85
CA GLN A 762 -0.18 -19.23 8.34
C GLN A 762 0.21 -17.76 8.17
N ILE A 763 -0.04 -17.20 6.99
CA ILE A 763 0.27 -15.79 6.66
C ILE A 763 -0.48 -14.84 7.60
N LEU A 764 -1.78 -15.07 7.86
CA LEU A 764 -2.58 -14.26 8.77
C LEU A 764 -2.10 -14.34 10.23
N ARG A 765 -1.63 -15.52 10.69
CA ARG A 765 -1.00 -15.65 12.02
C ARG A 765 0.30 -14.86 12.10
N GLN A 766 1.13 -14.88 11.06
CA GLN A 766 2.36 -14.08 11.00
C GLN A 766 2.06 -12.57 11.04
N MET A 767 1.07 -12.10 10.29
CA MET A 767 0.67 -10.68 10.30
C MET A 767 0.12 -10.26 11.66
N SER A 768 -0.73 -11.08 12.29
CA SER A 768 -1.21 -10.86 13.65
C SER A 768 -0.06 -10.74 14.67
N ASP A 769 0.96 -11.59 14.55
CA ASP A 769 2.13 -11.56 15.44
C ASP A 769 3.09 -10.37 15.18
N ILE A 770 3.04 -9.76 14.00
CA ILE A 770 3.77 -8.52 13.66
C ILE A 770 2.98 -7.29 14.14
N TYR A 771 1.68 -7.23 13.85
CA TYR A 771 0.75 -6.23 14.39
C TYR A 771 0.83 -6.15 15.92
N ARG A 772 0.85 -7.29 16.60
CA ARG A 772 0.99 -7.40 18.07
C ARG A 772 2.35 -6.88 18.59
N LYS A 773 3.43 -6.96 17.80
CA LYS A 773 4.73 -6.37 18.16
C LYS A 773 4.67 -4.85 18.01
N LEU A 774 4.18 -4.34 16.87
CA LEU A 774 4.04 -2.91 16.62
C LEU A 774 3.14 -2.23 17.67
N ARG A 775 1.99 -2.83 18.00
CA ARG A 775 1.13 -2.37 19.10
C ARG A 775 1.85 -2.40 20.46
N GLY A 776 2.75 -3.37 20.68
CA GLY A 776 3.62 -3.41 21.86
C GLY A 776 4.64 -2.26 21.90
N THR A 777 5.24 -1.93 20.76
CA THR A 777 6.16 -0.79 20.59
C THR A 777 5.44 0.54 20.88
N LEU A 778 4.28 0.76 20.27
CA LEU A 778 3.44 1.95 20.48
C LEU A 778 2.94 2.04 21.94
N ARG A 779 2.59 0.91 22.57
CA ARG A 779 2.26 0.87 24.00
C ARG A 779 3.45 1.27 24.87
N PHE A 780 4.67 0.84 24.54
CA PHE A 780 5.86 1.24 25.30
C PHE A 780 6.05 2.75 25.26
N LEU A 781 5.93 3.37 24.08
CA LEU A 781 5.97 4.83 23.92
C LEU A 781 4.91 5.52 24.80
N LEU A 782 3.62 5.24 24.57
CA LEU A 782 2.49 5.79 25.34
C LEU A 782 2.70 5.69 26.85
N SER A 783 3.05 4.49 27.34
CA SER A 783 3.10 4.22 28.77
C SER A 783 4.26 4.89 29.52
N ASN A 784 5.28 5.33 28.80
CA ASN A 784 6.40 6.11 29.36
C ASN A 784 6.18 7.63 29.27
N LEU A 785 5.06 8.10 28.72
CA LEU A 785 4.71 9.51 28.57
C LEU A 785 3.58 9.96 29.52
N HIS A 786 3.13 9.09 30.42
CA HIS A 786 1.98 9.32 31.32
C HIS A 786 2.16 10.45 32.34
N ASP A 787 3.38 10.95 32.52
CA ASP A 787 3.75 12.08 33.39
C ASP A 787 4.58 13.15 32.65
N TRP A 788 4.59 13.10 31.31
CA TRP A 788 5.27 14.07 30.44
C TRP A 788 4.24 15.03 29.84
N LYS A 789 4.64 16.30 29.69
CA LYS A 789 3.88 17.35 29.03
C LYS A 789 4.74 18.06 27.98
N PRO A 790 4.16 18.74 26.98
CA PRO A 790 4.90 19.55 26.01
C PRO A 790 5.89 20.54 26.65
N GLU A 791 5.54 21.16 27.78
CA GLU A 791 6.42 22.05 28.56
C GLU A 791 7.64 21.34 29.20
N ASN A 792 7.75 20.02 29.05
CA ASN A 792 8.89 19.21 29.48
C ASN A 792 9.73 18.71 28.29
N ALA A 793 9.53 19.28 27.09
CA ALA A 793 10.38 19.05 25.94
C ALA A 793 11.79 19.61 26.16
N VAL A 794 12.81 18.84 25.80
CA VAL A 794 14.23 19.25 25.83
C VAL A 794 14.67 19.66 24.42
N SER A 795 15.44 20.74 24.29
CA SER A 795 15.91 21.21 22.98
C SER A 795 16.89 20.21 22.36
N TYR A 796 16.88 20.09 21.02
CA TYR A 796 17.73 19.14 20.30
C TYR A 796 19.23 19.28 20.61
N ASP A 797 19.69 20.51 20.86
CA ASP A 797 21.12 20.78 21.10
C ASP A 797 21.55 20.32 22.49
N ASP A 798 20.62 20.27 23.45
CA ASP A 798 20.83 19.77 24.82
C ASP A 798 20.63 18.24 24.93
N LEU A 799 20.05 17.59 23.91
CA LEU A 799 19.82 16.14 23.93
C LEU A 799 21.14 15.36 23.96
N PRO A 800 21.24 14.28 24.78
CA PRO A 800 22.29 13.27 24.68
C PRO A 800 22.52 12.77 23.25
N LYS A 801 23.73 12.33 22.93
CA LYS A 801 24.10 11.84 21.59
C LYS A 801 23.27 10.61 21.17
N ILE A 802 22.87 9.76 22.11
CA ILE A 802 21.93 8.65 21.86
C ILE A 802 20.53 9.13 21.46
N ASP A 803 20.10 10.29 21.98
CA ASP A 803 18.80 10.91 21.73
C ASP A 803 18.80 11.66 20.39
N GLN A 804 19.87 12.40 20.08
CA GLN A 804 20.11 12.99 18.76
C GLN A 804 20.15 11.92 17.65
N HIS A 805 20.84 10.80 17.90
CA HIS A 805 20.92 9.67 16.97
C HIS A 805 19.58 8.95 16.77
N ALA A 806 18.78 8.79 17.81
CA ALA A 806 17.43 8.21 17.69
C ALA A 806 16.52 9.08 16.82
N LEU A 807 16.58 10.41 16.95
CA LEU A 807 15.83 11.34 16.09
C LEU A 807 16.34 11.34 14.64
N PHE A 808 17.67 11.28 14.42
CA PHE A 808 18.23 11.08 13.08
C PHE A 808 17.71 9.78 12.42
N GLN A 809 17.64 8.67 13.18
CA GLN A 809 17.09 7.41 12.66
C GLN A 809 15.59 7.51 12.34
N LEU A 810 14.80 8.15 13.21
CA LEU A 810 13.38 8.40 12.99
C LEU A 810 13.14 9.17 11.68
N GLU A 811 13.88 10.25 11.45
CA GLU A 811 13.72 11.10 10.27
C GLU A 811 14.09 10.37 8.96
N ASN A 812 15.18 9.59 8.97
CA ASN A 812 15.54 8.72 7.85
C ASN A 812 14.45 7.67 7.56
N VAL A 813 13.82 7.11 8.59
CA VAL A 813 12.70 6.16 8.46
C VAL A 813 11.44 6.84 7.92
N VAL A 814 11.12 8.05 8.39
CA VAL A 814 9.98 8.84 7.90
C VAL A 814 10.16 9.22 6.43
N SER A 815 11.34 9.71 6.03
CA SER A 815 11.65 10.03 4.63
C SER A 815 11.56 8.78 3.75
N SER A 816 12.22 7.68 4.14
CA SER A 816 12.18 6.45 3.36
C SER A 816 10.75 5.90 3.22
N ILE A 817 9.92 6.00 4.26
CA ILE A 817 8.51 5.59 4.16
C ILE A 817 7.72 6.52 3.23
N LYS A 818 7.97 7.83 3.25
CA LYS A 818 7.37 8.79 2.30
C LYS A 818 7.73 8.45 0.85
N ASP A 819 9.00 8.19 0.57
CA ASP A 819 9.48 7.82 -0.78
C ASP A 819 8.81 6.53 -1.28
N ASN A 820 8.61 5.55 -0.38
CA ASN A 820 7.91 4.31 -0.70
C ASN A 820 6.38 4.49 -0.82
N TYR A 821 5.77 5.53 -0.25
CA TYR A 821 4.36 5.88 -0.51
C TYR A 821 4.21 6.53 -1.89
N GLU A 822 5.07 7.50 -2.24
CA GLU A 822 5.04 8.18 -3.55
C GLU A 822 5.38 7.23 -4.72
N SER A 823 6.21 6.21 -4.48
CA SER A 823 6.50 5.14 -5.46
C SER A 823 5.58 3.91 -5.33
N TYR A 824 4.54 3.99 -4.49
CA TYR A 824 3.53 2.93 -4.27
C TYR A 824 4.10 1.56 -3.87
N GLN A 825 5.24 1.51 -3.18
CA GLN A 825 5.96 0.28 -2.80
C GLN A 825 5.67 -0.13 -1.34
N PHE A 826 4.40 -0.39 -1.03
CA PHE A 826 3.92 -0.63 0.35
C PHE A 826 4.66 -1.75 1.10
N TYR A 827 5.11 -2.81 0.40
CA TYR A 827 5.89 -3.90 0.99
C TYR A 827 7.21 -3.44 1.61
N LYS A 828 7.83 -2.37 1.09
CA LYS A 828 9.02 -1.75 1.69
C LYS A 828 8.66 -0.95 2.94
N ILE A 829 7.51 -0.26 2.95
CA ILE A 829 7.00 0.44 4.15
C ILE A 829 6.79 -0.57 5.30
N PHE A 830 6.13 -1.69 5.00
CA PHE A 830 5.95 -2.79 5.94
C PHE A 830 7.30 -3.31 6.49
N GLN A 831 8.28 -3.57 5.62
CA GLN A 831 9.61 -4.04 6.02
C GLN A 831 10.35 -3.00 6.90
N THR A 832 10.31 -1.72 6.54
CA THR A 832 10.94 -0.63 7.29
C THR A 832 10.31 -0.44 8.67
N ILE A 833 8.97 -0.41 8.76
CA ILE A 833 8.25 -0.35 10.06
C ILE A 833 8.59 -1.57 10.92
N GLN A 834 8.56 -2.78 10.34
CA GLN A 834 8.87 -4.01 11.06
C GLN A 834 10.31 -4.02 11.59
N ARG A 835 11.28 -3.56 10.78
CA ARG A 835 12.67 -3.43 11.20
C ARG A 835 12.79 -2.42 12.35
N PHE A 836 12.35 -1.18 12.13
CA PHE A 836 12.51 -0.07 13.07
C PHE A 836 11.88 -0.38 14.43
N ALA A 837 10.64 -0.87 14.45
CA ALA A 837 9.93 -1.20 15.68
C ALA A 837 10.56 -2.34 16.50
N ILE A 838 11.29 -3.27 15.85
CA ILE A 838 11.88 -4.47 16.49
C ILE A 838 13.37 -4.27 16.79
N VAL A 839 14.17 -3.92 15.79
CA VAL A 839 15.63 -3.86 15.87
C VAL A 839 16.08 -2.58 16.56
N ASP A 840 15.74 -1.46 15.97
CA ASP A 840 16.32 -0.17 16.31
C ASP A 840 15.66 0.39 17.60
N LEU A 841 14.33 0.25 17.73
CA LEU A 841 13.59 0.60 18.95
C LEU A 841 13.62 -0.53 20.00
N SER A 842 12.95 -1.65 19.78
CA SER A 842 12.68 -2.62 20.86
C SER A 842 13.91 -3.40 21.37
N ASN A 843 14.93 -3.65 20.54
CA ASN A 843 16.14 -4.39 20.92
C ASN A 843 17.33 -3.48 21.31
N PHE A 844 17.25 -2.17 21.01
CA PHE A 844 18.27 -1.19 21.34
C PHE A 844 17.69 -0.03 22.15
N TYR A 845 17.10 0.98 21.51
CA TYR A 845 16.83 2.26 22.17
C TYR A 845 15.92 2.12 23.40
N PHE A 846 14.83 1.35 23.29
CA PHE A 846 13.92 1.08 24.42
C PHE A 846 14.55 0.22 25.51
N ASP A 847 15.54 -0.61 25.20
CA ASP A 847 16.18 -1.50 26.17
C ASP A 847 17.17 -0.72 27.05
N VAL A 848 17.96 0.16 26.44
CA VAL A 848 18.84 1.12 27.12
C VAL A 848 18.03 2.16 27.90
N ALA A 849 16.95 2.69 27.31
CA ALA A 849 16.15 3.75 27.92
C ALA A 849 15.45 3.36 29.23
N LYS A 850 15.16 2.07 29.47
CA LYS A 850 14.47 1.59 30.69
C LYS A 850 15.14 2.05 31.98
N ASP A 851 16.47 2.06 32.03
CA ASP A 851 17.20 2.46 33.24
C ASP A 851 16.91 3.94 33.57
N ARG A 852 17.15 4.88 32.65
CA ARG A 852 16.84 6.31 32.90
C ARG A 852 15.34 6.63 33.01
N LEU A 853 14.46 5.87 32.35
CA LEU A 853 13.00 6.05 32.44
C LEU A 853 12.42 5.61 33.79
N TYR A 854 12.88 4.48 34.33
CA TYR A 854 12.30 3.85 35.52
C TYR A 854 13.09 4.16 36.81
N VAL A 855 14.42 4.25 36.71
CA VAL A 855 15.35 4.44 37.85
C VAL A 855 15.74 5.91 38.00
N GLY A 856 15.75 6.70 36.92
CA GLY A 856 15.94 8.14 37.01
C GLY A 856 14.88 8.81 37.89
N GLY A 857 15.21 9.96 38.48
CA GLY A 857 14.21 10.79 39.16
C GLY A 857 13.14 11.26 38.18
N SER A 858 11.89 11.38 38.61
CA SER A 858 10.75 11.74 37.75
C SER A 858 10.98 13.05 36.98
N THR A 859 11.63 14.04 37.62
CA THR A 859 12.03 15.34 37.07
C THR A 859 13.42 15.38 36.44
N SER A 860 14.17 14.27 36.36
CA SER A 860 15.58 14.32 35.93
C SER A 860 15.73 14.65 34.45
N PHE A 861 16.79 15.42 34.13
CA PHE A 861 17.07 15.86 32.76
C PHE A 861 17.18 14.69 31.76
N THR A 862 17.92 13.63 32.10
CA THR A 862 18.10 12.45 31.25
C THR A 862 16.80 11.64 31.07
N ARG A 863 15.82 11.77 31.97
CA ARG A 863 14.48 11.20 31.82
C ARG A 863 13.61 12.07 30.91
N ARG A 864 13.63 13.39 31.08
CA ARG A 864 12.86 14.33 30.23
C ARG A 864 13.39 14.40 28.79
N SER A 865 14.72 14.32 28.56
CA SER A 865 15.30 14.19 27.22
C SER A 865 14.80 12.92 26.53
N CYS A 866 14.85 11.78 27.24
CA CYS A 866 14.33 10.51 26.76
C CYS A 866 12.84 10.61 26.40
N GLN A 867 12.01 11.16 27.29
CA GLN A 867 10.57 11.30 27.06
C GLN A 867 10.26 12.22 25.87
N THR A 868 11.02 13.31 25.67
CA THR A 868 10.91 14.18 24.49
C THR A 868 11.08 13.35 23.21
N VAL A 869 12.13 12.53 23.12
CA VAL A 869 12.37 11.65 21.97
C VAL A 869 11.29 10.58 21.82
N LEU A 870 10.76 10.01 22.92
CA LEU A 870 9.65 9.05 22.85
C LEU A 870 8.35 9.70 22.36
N ALA A 871 8.10 10.97 22.69
CA ALA A 871 6.95 11.72 22.20
C ALA A 871 7.04 11.94 20.68
N GLU A 872 8.18 12.40 20.17
CA GLU A 872 8.41 12.56 18.73
C GLU A 872 8.29 11.23 17.96
N HIS A 873 8.86 10.15 18.52
CA HIS A 873 8.70 8.81 17.97
C HIS A 873 7.24 8.38 17.93
N LEU A 874 6.44 8.70 18.95
CA LEU A 874 5.03 8.34 19.01
C LEU A 874 4.21 9.12 17.98
N LEU A 875 4.32 10.45 17.98
CA LEU A 875 3.58 11.35 17.08
C LEU A 875 3.90 11.04 15.61
N SER A 876 5.18 10.82 15.28
CA SER A 876 5.59 10.43 13.93
C SER A 876 5.12 9.01 13.58
N SER A 877 5.25 8.04 14.50
CA SER A 877 4.80 6.66 14.26
C SER A 877 3.31 6.56 13.97
N VAL A 878 2.46 7.31 14.69
CA VAL A 878 1.01 7.32 14.44
C VAL A 878 0.72 7.79 13.02
N ARG A 879 1.33 8.90 12.58
CA ARG A 879 1.09 9.50 11.25
C ARG A 879 1.53 8.58 10.12
N ILE A 880 2.73 7.99 10.19
CA ILE A 880 3.26 7.16 9.09
C ILE A 880 2.56 5.80 8.94
N ILE A 881 2.00 5.24 10.02
CA ILE A 881 1.23 3.99 9.95
C ILE A 881 -0.25 4.20 9.60
N ALA A 882 -0.82 5.38 9.86
CA ALA A 882 -2.26 5.64 9.74
C ALA A 882 -2.90 5.23 8.40
N PRO A 883 -2.28 5.44 7.21
CA PRO A 883 -2.87 4.98 5.95
C PRO A 883 -3.02 3.46 5.88
N ILE A 884 -2.10 2.69 6.46
CA ILE A 884 -2.13 1.22 6.47
C ILE A 884 -2.95 0.68 7.65
N LEU A 885 -2.74 1.22 8.85
CA LEU A 885 -3.32 0.75 10.13
C LEU A 885 -4.14 1.87 10.81
N PRO A 886 -5.25 2.32 10.19
CA PRO A 886 -6.00 3.49 10.65
C PRO A 886 -6.61 3.26 12.04
N HIS A 887 -7.04 2.04 12.37
CA HIS A 887 -7.65 1.76 13.67
C HIS A 887 -6.61 1.70 14.79
N LEU A 888 -5.41 1.17 14.55
CA LEU A 888 -4.30 1.20 15.51
C LEU A 888 -3.77 2.62 15.72
N ALA A 889 -3.66 3.42 14.65
CA ALA A 889 -3.27 4.82 14.75
C ALA A 889 -4.26 5.62 15.60
N GLU A 890 -5.55 5.48 15.36
CA GLU A 890 -6.60 6.15 16.14
C GLU A 890 -6.68 5.61 17.58
N ASP A 891 -6.61 4.30 17.80
CA ASP A 891 -6.65 3.74 19.17
C ASP A 891 -5.46 4.20 20.02
N VAL A 892 -4.32 4.46 19.40
CA VAL A 892 -3.16 5.10 20.05
C VAL A 892 -3.43 6.58 20.32
N TRP A 893 -4.01 7.30 19.36
CA TRP A 893 -4.36 8.72 19.50
C TRP A 893 -5.36 8.97 20.64
N GLN A 894 -6.46 8.20 20.67
CA GLN A 894 -7.48 8.22 21.72
C GLN A 894 -7.00 7.71 23.09
N ASN A 895 -5.71 7.35 23.24
CA ASN A 895 -5.06 6.98 24.50
C ASN A 895 -3.82 7.86 24.82
N LEU A 896 -3.62 8.98 24.12
CA LEU A 896 -2.53 9.91 24.41
C LEU A 896 -2.65 10.50 25.83
N PRO A 897 -1.54 10.61 26.59
CA PRO A 897 -1.54 11.18 27.93
C PRO A 897 -1.41 12.72 27.97
N PHE A 898 -1.32 13.38 26.81
CA PHE A 898 -1.21 14.83 26.66
C PHE A 898 -1.99 15.32 25.43
N GLU A 899 -2.41 16.58 25.43
CA GLU A 899 -3.04 17.21 24.27
C GLU A 899 -2.00 17.63 23.23
N HIS A 900 -2.34 17.52 21.94
CA HIS A 900 -1.51 18.00 20.84
C HIS A 900 -2.17 19.20 20.16
N VAL A 901 -1.61 20.38 20.39
CA VAL A 901 -2.04 21.64 19.76
C VAL A 901 -1.39 21.74 18.38
N MET A 902 -2.19 22.12 17.37
CA MET A 902 -1.78 22.30 15.98
C MET A 902 -1.31 23.72 15.70
N GLU A 903 -0.74 23.95 14.52
CA GLU A 903 -0.18 25.24 14.08
C GLU A 903 -1.19 26.41 14.13
N ASP A 904 -2.49 26.10 14.04
CA ASP A 904 -3.62 27.05 14.12
C ASP A 904 -4.12 27.29 15.57
N GLY A 905 -3.47 26.70 16.56
CA GLY A 905 -3.84 26.79 17.98
C GLY A 905 -4.98 25.87 18.41
N SER A 906 -5.52 25.02 17.51
CA SER A 906 -6.58 24.07 17.85
C SER A 906 -6.03 22.69 18.26
N VAL A 907 -6.75 21.97 19.12
CA VAL A 907 -6.34 20.63 19.60
C VAL A 907 -6.75 19.55 18.59
N ALA A 908 -5.80 18.73 18.16
CA ALA A 908 -6.03 17.58 17.29
C ALA A 908 -6.78 16.46 18.05
N ARG A 909 -8.02 16.18 17.67
CA ARG A 909 -8.88 15.19 18.33
C ARG A 909 -8.78 13.80 17.68
N PHE A 910 -8.34 13.73 16.43
CA PHE A 910 -8.26 12.49 15.65
C PHE A 910 -6.90 12.32 14.97
N ALA A 911 -6.47 11.07 14.79
CA ALA A 911 -5.16 10.75 14.19
C ALA A 911 -4.95 11.32 12.78
N PHE A 912 -6.05 11.54 12.04
CA PHE A 912 -6.07 12.09 10.68
C PHE A 912 -6.25 13.62 10.60
N GLU A 913 -6.45 14.32 11.72
CA GLU A 913 -6.40 15.79 11.76
C GLU A 913 -4.94 16.31 11.77
N LEU A 914 -3.99 15.39 11.90
CA LEU A 914 -2.56 15.61 11.75
C LEU A 914 -2.18 15.63 10.27
N LYS A 915 -1.29 16.55 9.88
CA LYS A 915 -0.57 16.47 8.62
C LYS A 915 0.49 15.35 8.70
N TRP A 916 0.99 14.90 7.54
CA TRP A 916 2.21 14.10 7.45
C TRP A 916 3.37 14.79 8.21
N PRO A 917 4.32 14.07 8.83
CA PRO A 917 5.47 14.69 9.48
C PRO A 917 6.23 15.61 8.52
N ALA A 918 6.47 16.85 8.95
CA ALA A 918 7.36 17.77 8.24
C ALA A 918 8.81 17.31 8.41
N VAL A 919 9.63 17.45 7.36
CA VAL A 919 11.02 16.96 7.38
C VAL A 919 11.85 17.81 8.34
N ASN A 920 12.49 17.17 9.33
CA ASN A 920 13.34 17.86 10.28
C ASN A 920 14.81 17.90 9.79
N GLU A 921 15.15 18.93 9.02
CA GLU A 921 16.52 19.14 8.51
C GLU A 921 17.57 19.16 9.63
N LYS A 922 17.23 19.67 10.82
CA LYS A 922 18.16 19.72 11.96
C LYS A 922 18.49 18.32 12.50
N TRP A 923 17.52 17.40 12.46
CA TRP A 923 17.75 16.00 12.85
C TRP A 923 18.57 15.25 11.80
N LEU A 924 18.35 15.53 10.50
CA LEU A 924 19.17 14.97 9.41
C LEU A 924 20.60 15.52 9.39
N ALA A 925 20.81 16.77 9.83
CA ALA A 925 22.11 17.43 9.88
C ALA A 925 23.06 16.91 11.00
N MET A 926 22.76 15.75 11.61
CA MET A 926 23.68 15.11 12.56
C MET A 926 25.05 14.85 11.88
N PRO A 927 26.18 15.28 12.47
CA PRO A 927 27.48 15.18 11.82
C PRO A 927 27.82 13.74 11.41
N MET A 928 28.19 13.51 10.15
CA MET A 928 28.42 12.15 9.63
C MET A 928 29.47 11.38 10.45
N LYS A 929 30.48 12.07 10.98
CA LYS A 929 31.50 11.53 11.91
C LYS A 929 30.95 10.98 13.25
N ASP A 930 29.75 11.41 13.65
CA ASP A 930 29.02 10.94 14.82
C ASP A 930 28.10 9.78 14.40
N VAL A 931 27.44 9.87 13.25
CA VAL A 931 26.58 8.81 12.67
C VAL A 931 27.37 7.54 12.36
N ASP A 932 28.52 7.66 11.68
CA ASP A 932 29.42 6.55 11.38
C ASP A 932 29.95 5.88 12.66
N PHE A 933 30.12 6.65 13.73
CA PHE A 933 30.58 6.15 15.02
C PHE A 933 29.46 5.48 15.82
N TRP A 934 28.23 6.00 15.78
CA TRP A 934 27.07 5.32 16.35
C TRP A 934 26.80 3.95 15.71
N ARG A 935 27.04 3.81 14.40
CA ARG A 935 27.04 2.51 13.71
C ARG A 935 28.07 1.56 14.35
N THR A 936 29.32 2.01 14.51
CA THR A 936 30.39 1.25 15.19
C THR A 936 30.04 0.87 16.63
N ILE A 937 29.36 1.74 17.39
CA ILE A 937 28.90 1.44 18.75
C ILE A 937 27.78 0.39 18.76
N LEU A 938 26.88 0.39 17.77
CA LEU A 938 25.85 -0.65 17.61
C LEU A 938 26.46 -2.01 17.19
N GLU A 939 27.44 -2.00 16.30
CA GLU A 939 28.22 -3.17 15.89
C GLU A 939 28.98 -3.74 17.10
N LEU A 940 29.71 -2.91 17.85
CA LEU A 940 30.38 -3.30 19.08
C LEU A 940 29.40 -3.82 20.16
N ARG A 941 28.21 -3.23 20.27
CA ARG A 941 27.14 -3.73 21.17
C ARG A 941 26.68 -5.15 20.79
N SER A 942 26.65 -5.51 19.51
CA SER A 942 26.40 -6.91 19.09
C SER A 942 27.48 -7.83 19.65
N GLU A 943 28.75 -7.48 19.48
CA GLU A 943 29.87 -8.35 19.85
C GLU A 943 30.04 -8.47 21.36
N VAL A 944 29.90 -7.37 22.11
CA VAL A 944 29.84 -7.39 23.58
C VAL A 944 28.71 -8.30 24.07
N ASN A 945 27.53 -8.27 23.43
CA ASN A 945 26.44 -9.19 23.79
C ASN A 945 26.76 -10.67 23.52
N LYS A 946 27.59 -11.01 22.53
CA LYS A 946 28.06 -12.39 22.31
C LYS A 946 28.98 -12.85 23.45
N VAL A 947 29.93 -12.01 23.88
CA VAL A 947 30.84 -12.35 24.99
C VAL A 947 30.09 -12.45 26.32
N LEU A 948 29.13 -11.54 26.56
CA LEU A 948 28.21 -11.62 27.71
C LEU A 948 27.37 -12.90 27.70
N GLU A 949 26.93 -13.38 26.53
CA GLU A 949 26.18 -14.65 26.45
C GLU A 949 27.08 -15.87 26.71
N ASN A 950 28.33 -15.86 26.22
CA ASN A 950 29.31 -16.89 26.57
C ASN A 950 29.57 -16.93 28.09
N ALA A 951 29.72 -15.77 28.73
CA ALA A 951 29.87 -15.65 30.18
C ALA A 951 28.62 -16.11 30.95
N ARG A 952 27.41 -15.93 30.39
CA ARG A 952 26.15 -16.49 30.93
C ARG A 952 26.09 -18.01 30.80
N ILE A 953 26.45 -18.57 29.65
CA ILE A 953 26.51 -20.03 29.42
C ILE A 953 27.53 -20.68 30.37
N GLY A 954 28.68 -20.04 30.56
CA GLY A 954 29.71 -20.42 31.53
C GLY A 954 29.37 -20.12 33.00
N LYS A 955 28.16 -19.59 33.29
CA LYS A 955 27.65 -19.26 34.63
C LYS A 955 28.46 -18.23 35.41
N LEU A 956 29.36 -17.48 34.77
CA LEU A 956 30.08 -16.39 35.43
C LEU A 956 29.12 -15.29 35.89
N ILE A 957 28.11 -14.97 35.06
CA ILE A 957 27.09 -13.95 35.31
C ILE A 957 25.70 -14.51 35.02
N GLY A 958 24.66 -14.04 35.73
CA GLY A 958 23.25 -14.30 35.41
C GLY A 958 22.63 -13.21 34.53
N SER A 959 22.77 -11.96 34.94
CA SER A 959 22.38 -10.74 34.21
C SER A 959 23.60 -10.08 33.55
N SER A 960 23.39 -9.30 32.48
CA SER A 960 24.46 -8.42 31.95
C SER A 960 24.87 -7.33 32.95
N LEU A 961 23.96 -6.95 33.85
CA LEU A 961 24.27 -6.05 34.97
C LEU A 961 25.24 -6.66 35.99
N GLU A 962 25.46 -7.97 36.02
CA GLU A 962 26.49 -8.58 36.87
C GLU A 962 27.90 -8.50 36.24
N ALA A 963 28.04 -7.90 35.05
CA ALA A 963 29.28 -7.87 34.29
C ALA A 963 29.98 -6.50 34.29
N LYS A 964 31.31 -6.59 34.23
CA LYS A 964 32.24 -5.52 33.83
C LYS A 964 32.81 -5.89 32.47
N VAL A 965 32.75 -4.95 31.53
CA VAL A 965 33.27 -5.15 30.16
C VAL A 965 34.56 -4.36 29.99
N TYR A 966 35.62 -5.04 29.59
CA TYR A 966 36.89 -4.43 29.22
C TYR A 966 36.94 -4.28 27.69
N LEU A 967 37.42 -3.13 27.20
CA LEU A 967 37.56 -2.86 25.78
C LEU A 967 38.95 -2.29 25.47
N HIS A 968 39.60 -2.79 24.43
CA HIS A 968 40.78 -2.17 23.84
C HIS A 968 40.61 -2.09 22.32
N ALA A 969 40.89 -0.93 21.72
CA ALA A 969 40.88 -0.75 20.27
C ALA A 969 42.30 -0.45 19.77
N THR A 970 42.79 -1.21 18.79
CA THR A 970 44.15 -1.05 18.24
C THR A 970 44.32 0.23 17.40
N ASN A 971 43.24 0.99 17.19
CA ASN A 971 43.23 2.24 16.46
C ASN A 971 43.02 3.40 17.44
N ALA A 972 43.99 4.31 17.50
CA ALA A 972 43.98 5.43 18.44
C ALA A 972 42.75 6.34 18.32
N ALA A 973 42.20 6.55 17.11
CA ALA A 973 41.00 7.35 16.93
C ALA A 973 39.74 6.66 17.48
N THR A 974 39.63 5.34 17.31
CA THR A 974 38.56 4.54 17.92
C THR A 974 38.71 4.49 19.45
N LEU A 975 39.93 4.30 19.94
CA LEU A 975 40.25 4.27 21.37
C LEU A 975 39.89 5.58 22.08
N LEU A 976 40.33 6.72 21.53
CA LEU A 976 40.03 8.05 22.08
C LEU A 976 38.51 8.31 22.15
N LYS A 977 37.75 7.97 21.11
CA LYS A 977 36.28 8.11 21.12
C LYS A 977 35.59 7.18 22.13
N LEU A 978 36.10 5.95 22.34
CA LEU A 978 35.59 5.06 23.39
C LEU A 978 35.89 5.63 24.79
N GLN A 979 37.07 6.23 24.98
CA GLN A 979 37.40 6.94 26.23
C GLN A 979 36.55 8.18 26.46
N GLU A 980 36.22 8.93 25.40
CA GLU A 980 35.30 10.07 25.42
C GLU A 980 33.89 9.64 25.88
N MET A 981 33.30 8.60 25.26
CA MET A 981 32.00 8.07 25.68
C MET A 981 32.04 7.45 27.08
N SER A 982 33.13 6.78 27.46
CA SER A 982 33.29 6.23 28.81
C SER A 982 33.39 7.31 29.89
N LYS A 983 33.72 8.55 29.51
CA LYS A 983 33.82 9.73 30.38
C LYS A 983 32.72 10.75 30.08
N ALA A 984 31.65 10.36 29.39
CA ALA A 984 30.59 11.27 28.95
C ALA A 984 29.94 12.00 30.14
N ALA A 985 29.80 13.32 30.01
CA ALA A 985 29.32 14.21 31.08
C ALA A 985 27.83 14.00 31.44
N ASN A 986 27.07 13.28 30.61
CA ASN A 986 25.71 12.86 30.91
C ASN A 986 25.63 11.34 31.08
N ASP A 987 24.76 10.88 31.98
CA ASP A 987 24.57 9.46 32.32
C ASP A 987 23.95 8.62 31.19
N ALA A 988 23.41 9.21 30.12
CA ALA A 988 22.74 8.46 29.04
C ALA A 988 23.69 7.98 27.94
N ASP A 989 24.74 8.74 27.62
CA ASP A 989 25.73 8.40 26.58
C ASP A 989 26.86 7.48 27.07
N GLN A 990 26.92 7.17 28.38
CA GLN A 990 27.97 6.32 28.94
C GLN A 990 27.85 4.86 28.47
N LEU A 991 28.98 4.28 28.06
CA LEU A 991 29.05 2.96 27.41
C LEU A 991 28.39 1.83 28.21
N HIS A 992 28.44 1.87 29.55
CA HIS A 992 27.82 0.83 30.39
C HIS A 992 26.29 0.84 30.30
N ARG A 993 25.64 2.00 30.10
CA ARG A 993 24.21 2.06 29.75
C ARG A 993 23.94 1.45 28.40
N ILE A 994 24.75 1.78 27.40
CA ILE A 994 24.58 1.34 26.01
C ILE A 994 24.70 -0.19 25.89
N PHE A 995 25.66 -0.80 26.59
CA PHE A 995 25.82 -2.26 26.64
C PHE A 995 24.93 -2.96 27.69
N ILE A 996 24.25 -2.19 28.55
CA ILE A 996 23.40 -2.66 29.65
C ILE A 996 24.20 -3.56 30.63
N THR A 997 25.33 -3.03 31.07
CA THR A 997 26.25 -3.61 32.06
C THR A 997 26.47 -2.62 33.20
N SER A 998 27.01 -3.07 34.34
CA SER A 998 27.25 -2.14 35.46
C SER A 998 28.48 -1.26 35.25
N GLN A 999 29.48 -1.78 34.56
CA GLN A 999 30.77 -1.12 34.34
C GLN A 999 31.28 -1.41 32.92
N VAL A 1000 32.02 -0.43 32.38
CA VAL A 1000 32.85 -0.55 31.19
C VAL A 1000 34.20 0.10 31.52
N GLU A 1001 35.29 -0.54 31.12
CA GLU A 1001 36.65 -0.04 31.30
C GLU A 1001 37.39 -0.06 29.96
N ILE A 1002 38.02 1.06 29.60
CA ILE A 1002 38.74 1.22 28.32
C ILE A 1002 40.24 1.15 28.61
N LEU A 1003 40.89 0.12 28.07
CA LEU A 1003 42.29 -0.19 28.32
C LEU A 1003 43.18 0.50 27.28
N ASP A 1004 44.17 1.28 27.72
CA ASP A 1004 45.14 1.94 26.83
C ASP A 1004 46.02 0.93 26.08
N SER A 1005 46.30 -0.22 26.68
CA SER A 1005 47.04 -1.34 26.07
C SER A 1005 46.53 -2.69 26.56
N LEU A 1006 46.79 -3.74 25.79
CA LEU A 1006 46.69 -5.12 26.26
C LEU A 1006 48.04 -5.55 26.83
N ASN A 1007 48.03 -6.25 27.96
CA ASN A 1007 49.13 -7.07 28.42
C ASN A 1007 48.65 -8.53 28.54
N ASP A 1008 49.55 -9.49 28.38
CA ASP A 1008 49.16 -10.91 28.28
C ASP A 1008 48.67 -11.49 29.62
N GLU A 1009 49.10 -10.93 30.75
CA GLU A 1009 48.74 -11.37 32.11
C GLU A 1009 47.27 -11.06 32.43
N MET A 1010 46.84 -9.81 32.27
CA MET A 1010 45.44 -9.38 32.46
C MET A 1010 44.49 -10.04 31.43
N VAL A 1011 44.97 -10.29 30.21
CA VAL A 1011 44.19 -11.03 29.19
C VAL A 1011 43.99 -12.49 29.60
N ALA A 1012 44.94 -13.09 30.33
CA ALA A 1012 44.79 -14.43 30.91
C ALA A 1012 43.91 -14.46 32.17
N GLU A 1013 43.88 -13.38 32.97
CA GLU A 1013 42.98 -13.27 34.14
C GLU A 1013 41.50 -13.07 33.77
N ILE A 1014 41.19 -12.56 32.58
CA ILE A 1014 39.82 -12.28 32.13
C ILE A 1014 39.22 -13.51 31.42
N PRO A 1015 38.30 -14.28 32.06
CA PRO A 1015 37.98 -15.66 31.67
C PRO A 1015 37.09 -15.79 30.41
N TYR A 1016 36.49 -14.69 29.95
CA TYR A 1016 35.76 -14.64 28.69
C TYR A 1016 36.23 -13.43 27.90
N SER A 1017 36.89 -13.67 26.77
CA SER A 1017 37.30 -12.62 25.85
C SER A 1017 37.05 -13.03 24.40
N ALA A 1018 37.04 -12.02 23.51
CA ALA A 1018 36.99 -12.20 22.07
C ALA A 1018 37.74 -11.04 21.38
N GLN A 1019 38.28 -11.30 20.19
CA GLN A 1019 38.76 -10.25 19.31
C GLN A 1019 37.81 -10.12 18.12
N HIS A 1020 37.31 -8.90 17.91
CA HIS A 1020 36.54 -8.50 16.74
C HIS A 1020 37.45 -7.72 15.77
N SER A 1021 37.19 -7.88 14.47
CA SER A 1021 37.90 -7.14 13.42
C SER A 1021 36.94 -6.82 12.29
N ASP A 1022 36.81 -5.54 11.99
CA ASP A 1022 36.07 -5.01 10.85
C ASP A 1022 36.95 -3.94 10.16
N ASP A 1023 36.87 -3.87 8.83
CA ASP A 1023 37.73 -3.05 7.97
C ASP A 1023 37.61 -1.54 8.25
N LYS A 1024 36.52 -1.09 8.88
CA LYS A 1024 36.26 0.30 9.27
C LYS A 1024 36.53 0.54 10.75
N VAL A 1025 36.21 -0.42 11.61
CA VAL A 1025 36.31 -0.30 13.08
C VAL A 1025 37.75 -0.50 13.58
N SER A 1026 38.58 -1.23 12.82
CA SER A 1026 39.86 -1.80 13.26
C SER A 1026 39.68 -2.94 14.28
N LYS A 1027 40.79 -3.55 14.76
CA LYS A 1027 40.70 -4.64 15.74
C LYS A 1027 40.29 -4.08 17.11
N ILE A 1028 39.23 -4.66 17.68
CA ILE A 1028 38.80 -4.43 19.07
C ILE A 1028 38.89 -5.75 19.83
N TRP A 1029 39.57 -5.73 20.97
CA TRP A 1029 39.51 -6.80 21.96
C TRP A 1029 38.44 -6.47 23.01
N ILE A 1030 37.67 -7.50 23.38
CA ILE A 1030 36.54 -7.42 24.32
C ILE A 1030 36.77 -8.45 25.41
N GLY A 1031 36.78 -8.03 26.67
CA GLY A 1031 36.84 -8.89 27.84
C GLY A 1031 35.60 -8.76 28.73
N VAL A 1032 35.22 -9.83 29.42
CA VAL A 1032 34.09 -9.86 30.35
C VAL A 1032 34.49 -10.52 31.67
N ALA A 1033 34.34 -9.79 32.76
CA ALA A 1033 34.47 -10.26 34.13
C ALA A 1033 33.18 -9.98 34.92
N ARG A 1034 33.15 -10.35 36.22
CA ARG A 1034 32.11 -9.85 37.14
C ARG A 1034 32.31 -8.35 37.42
N ALA A 1035 31.22 -7.66 37.72
CA ALA A 1035 31.23 -6.29 38.17
C ALA A 1035 31.75 -6.14 39.61
N ASP A 1036 32.47 -5.05 39.87
CA ASP A 1036 33.08 -4.74 41.15
C ASP A 1036 32.04 -4.21 42.17
N GLY A 1037 32.24 -4.55 43.45
CA GLY A 1037 31.38 -4.10 44.54
C GLY A 1037 30.06 -4.87 44.68
N ASN A 1038 29.05 -4.22 45.26
CA ASN A 1038 27.79 -4.86 45.65
C ASN A 1038 26.62 -4.40 44.77
N LYS A 1039 25.57 -5.24 44.68
CA LYS A 1039 24.36 -4.96 43.92
C LYS A 1039 23.49 -3.89 44.60
N CYS A 1040 23.16 -2.82 43.89
CA CYS A 1040 22.12 -1.87 44.31
C CYS A 1040 20.72 -2.50 44.16
N GLU A 1041 19.92 -2.51 45.22
CA GLU A 1041 18.59 -3.16 45.21
C GLU A 1041 17.56 -2.44 44.34
N ARG A 1042 17.72 -1.13 44.11
CA ARG A 1042 16.80 -0.31 43.30
C ARG A 1042 17.05 -0.39 41.80
N CYS A 1043 18.31 -0.28 41.36
CA CYS A 1043 18.65 -0.27 39.92
C CYS A 1043 19.30 -1.56 39.40
N TRP A 1044 19.67 -2.48 40.30
CA TRP A 1044 20.34 -3.75 40.00
C TRP A 1044 21.72 -3.65 39.32
N ASN A 1045 22.24 -2.44 39.12
CA ASN A 1045 23.65 -2.22 38.82
C ASN A 1045 24.50 -2.52 40.08
N TYR A 1046 25.74 -2.96 39.87
CA TYR A 1046 26.75 -3.22 40.88
C TYR A 1046 27.64 -1.97 41.03
N SER A 1047 28.05 -1.67 42.26
CA SER A 1047 28.93 -0.53 42.55
C SER A 1047 29.66 -0.73 43.89
N SER A 1048 30.90 -0.25 43.94
CA SER A 1048 31.71 -0.15 45.17
C SER A 1048 31.16 0.86 46.19
N GLN A 1049 30.23 1.75 45.81
CA GLN A 1049 29.56 2.70 46.71
C GLN A 1049 28.35 2.11 47.46
N VAL A 1050 27.92 0.88 47.13
CA VAL A 1050 26.83 0.21 47.84
C VAL A 1050 27.34 -0.22 49.23
N GLY A 1051 26.84 0.47 50.24
CA GLY A 1051 27.29 0.41 51.64
C GLY A 1051 27.69 1.77 52.21
N SER A 1052 27.90 2.80 51.36
CA SER A 1052 28.36 4.14 51.80
C SER A 1052 27.29 5.01 52.46
N PHE A 1053 26.01 4.64 52.39
CA PHE A 1053 24.87 5.45 52.83
C PHE A 1053 24.13 4.75 53.98
N PRO A 1054 24.31 5.15 55.26
CA PRO A 1054 23.81 4.39 56.42
C PRO A 1054 22.30 4.16 56.47
N GLU A 1055 21.52 5.11 55.94
CA GLU A 1055 20.04 5.06 55.92
C GLU A 1055 19.51 4.11 54.84
N HIS A 1056 20.27 3.97 53.75
CA HIS A 1056 19.97 3.16 52.59
C HIS A 1056 21.20 2.36 52.11
N PRO A 1057 21.73 1.44 52.94
CA PRO A 1057 23.03 0.80 52.71
C PRO A 1057 23.06 -0.12 51.49
N THR A 1058 21.89 -0.47 50.94
CA THR A 1058 21.72 -1.29 49.75
C THR A 1058 21.52 -0.47 48.46
N LEU A 1059 21.76 0.85 48.49
CA LEU A 1059 21.73 1.74 47.32
C LEU A 1059 23.14 2.22 46.93
N CYS A 1060 23.33 2.48 45.63
CA CYS A 1060 24.45 3.29 45.11
C CYS A 1060 24.06 4.77 45.06
N ALA A 1061 25.01 5.70 44.94
CA ALA A 1061 24.77 7.15 45.01
C ALA A 1061 23.59 7.62 44.14
N ARG A 1062 23.62 7.34 42.83
CA ARG A 1062 22.53 7.65 41.87
C ARG A 1062 21.14 7.18 42.31
N CYS A 1063 21.04 6.14 43.12
CA CYS A 1063 19.77 5.66 43.68
C CYS A 1063 19.46 6.22 45.05
N PHE A 1064 20.47 6.53 45.87
CA PHE A 1064 20.31 7.28 47.11
C PHE A 1064 19.73 8.66 46.79
N ASP A 1065 20.37 9.43 45.91
CA ASP A 1065 19.97 10.78 45.49
C ASP A 1065 18.49 10.84 45.04
N VAL A 1066 18.02 9.83 44.30
CA VAL A 1066 16.63 9.77 43.78
C VAL A 1066 15.61 9.35 44.83
N VAL A 1067 16.02 8.65 45.90
CA VAL A 1067 15.13 8.23 47.00
C VAL A 1067 15.06 9.31 48.08
N ASP A 1068 16.21 9.88 48.47
CA ASP A 1068 16.34 10.91 49.50
C ASP A 1068 15.65 12.23 49.11
N ILE A 1069 15.63 12.57 47.82
CA ILE A 1069 15.00 13.79 47.29
C ILE A 1069 13.45 13.66 47.16
N GLN A 1070 12.84 12.49 47.44
CA GLN A 1070 11.37 12.37 47.38
C GLN A 1070 10.68 13.09 48.57
N PRO A 1071 9.80 14.08 48.32
CA PRO A 1071 9.02 14.68 49.38
C PRO A 1071 8.00 13.67 49.93
N LEU A 1072 7.78 13.71 51.25
CA LEU A 1072 6.71 12.94 51.91
C LEU A 1072 5.34 13.23 51.25
N PRO A 1073 4.47 12.22 51.13
CA PRO A 1073 3.20 12.37 50.42
C PRO A 1073 2.32 13.46 51.04
N ALA A 1074 1.71 14.28 50.19
CA ALA A 1074 0.94 15.45 50.60
C ALA A 1074 -0.27 15.07 51.47
N VAL A 1075 -0.14 15.27 52.78
CA VAL A 1075 -1.27 15.23 53.71
C VAL A 1075 -2.11 16.49 53.49
N ALA A 1076 -3.39 16.32 53.19
CA ALA A 1076 -4.31 17.43 52.93
C ALA A 1076 -4.62 18.22 54.22
N GLY A 1077 -3.82 19.26 54.47
CA GLY A 1077 -3.96 20.23 55.55
C GLY A 1077 -2.87 21.29 55.44
N GLY A 1078 -3.16 22.54 55.84
CA GLY A 1078 -2.26 23.68 55.66
C GLY A 1078 -0.93 23.54 56.40
N GLY A 1079 0.06 22.91 55.75
CA GLY A 1079 1.36 22.58 56.33
C GLY A 1079 2.34 23.74 56.34
N LYS A 1080 3.10 23.88 57.43
CA LYS A 1080 4.24 24.79 57.48
C LYS A 1080 5.46 24.11 56.84
N GLY A 1081 6.06 24.77 55.85
CA GLY A 1081 7.22 24.28 55.11
C GLY A 1081 8.54 24.94 55.52
N TYR A 1082 9.65 24.35 55.08
CA TYR A 1082 11.00 24.88 55.27
C TYR A 1082 11.76 24.80 53.94
N ALA A 1083 12.43 25.88 53.56
CA ALA A 1083 13.39 25.93 52.46
C ALA A 1083 14.77 26.24 53.06
N ARG A 1084 15.69 25.25 53.08
CA ARG A 1084 16.98 25.36 53.76
C ARG A 1084 18.11 24.60 53.06
N HIS A 1085 19.35 24.95 53.42
CA HIS A 1085 20.60 24.37 52.88
C HIS A 1085 20.79 24.61 51.37
N ILE A 1086 20.18 25.65 50.82
CA ILE A 1086 20.22 25.98 49.37
C ILE A 1086 21.57 26.64 49.05
N ARG A 1087 22.19 26.27 47.91
CA ARG A 1087 23.55 26.71 47.52
C ARG A 1087 23.62 27.03 46.03
N PHE A 1088 23.60 28.32 45.68
CA PHE A 1088 23.95 28.81 44.34
C PHE A 1088 25.45 29.10 44.29
N ARG A 1089 26.17 28.54 43.31
CA ARG A 1089 27.63 28.67 43.20
C ARG A 1089 28.08 28.80 41.75
N ASN A 1090 29.05 29.69 41.49
CA ASN A 1090 29.75 29.83 40.20
C ASN A 1090 28.81 30.16 39.01
N VAL A 1091 27.82 31.03 39.22
CA VAL A 1091 26.80 31.35 38.21
C VAL A 1091 27.25 32.54 37.36
N ASP A 1092 27.23 32.39 36.03
CA ASP A 1092 27.47 33.47 35.07
C ASP A 1092 26.13 33.89 34.43
N MET A 1093 25.82 35.17 34.47
CA MET A 1093 24.52 35.74 34.07
C MET A 1093 24.67 36.67 32.88
N LYS A 1094 23.75 36.58 31.91
CA LYS A 1094 23.75 37.44 30.73
C LYS A 1094 22.39 38.07 30.51
N ASN A 1095 22.31 39.39 30.70
CA ASN A 1095 21.10 40.20 30.55
C ASN A 1095 19.89 39.69 31.35
N VAL A 1096 20.10 39.25 32.59
CA VAL A 1096 19.05 38.63 33.43
C VAL A 1096 18.17 39.70 34.11
N GLN A 1097 16.84 39.54 34.08
CA GLN A 1097 15.90 40.55 34.59
C GLN A 1097 15.77 40.56 36.12
N ASN A 1098 15.63 39.39 36.76
CA ASN A 1098 15.55 39.25 38.22
C ASN A 1098 16.63 38.24 38.68
N PRO A 1099 17.88 38.67 38.87
CA PRO A 1099 19.05 37.78 39.00
C PRO A 1099 19.14 37.06 40.35
N ILE A 1100 18.87 37.74 41.47
CA ILE A 1100 18.85 37.16 42.82
C ILE A 1100 17.59 37.70 43.49
N PHE A 1101 16.66 36.81 43.87
CA PHE A 1101 15.46 37.21 44.59
C PHE A 1101 14.91 36.09 45.48
N ILE A 1102 14.12 36.49 46.49
CA ILE A 1102 13.32 35.64 47.36
C ILE A 1102 12.02 36.41 47.62
N ASP A 1103 10.85 35.83 47.31
CA ASP A 1103 9.55 36.43 47.65
C ASP A 1103 8.68 35.44 48.43
N GLN A 1104 8.36 35.78 49.68
CA GLN A 1104 7.46 35.01 50.55
C GLN A 1104 6.02 35.55 50.55
N ASN A 1105 5.71 36.58 49.73
CA ASN A 1105 4.39 37.22 49.60
C ASN A 1105 3.69 36.87 48.27
N TYR A 1106 4.27 35.92 47.52
CA TYR A 1106 3.68 35.33 46.32
C TYR A 1106 2.30 34.71 46.64
N CYS A 1107 1.36 34.83 45.71
CA CYS A 1107 -0.05 34.50 45.92
C CYS A 1107 -0.69 34.13 44.57
N ASP A 1108 -1.74 33.32 44.56
CA ASP A 1108 -2.44 32.85 43.33
C ASP A 1108 -3.29 33.94 42.64
N SER A 1109 -3.13 35.22 43.03
CA SER A 1109 -3.79 36.37 42.44
C SER A 1109 -2.76 37.42 42.06
N GLU A 1110 -3.03 38.21 41.01
CA GLU A 1110 -2.12 39.25 40.50
C GLU A 1110 -1.75 40.36 41.51
N LYS A 1111 -2.40 40.40 42.68
CA LYS A 1111 -2.10 41.34 43.76
C LYS A 1111 -1.29 40.64 44.87
N PRO A 1112 -0.10 41.16 45.24
CA PRO A 1112 0.76 40.54 46.26
C PRO A 1112 0.14 40.59 47.67
N CYS A 1113 0.28 39.49 48.41
CA CYS A 1113 -0.45 39.22 49.66
C CYS A 1113 0.32 39.66 50.93
N TYR A 1114 0.74 40.92 51.02
CA TYR A 1114 1.63 41.44 52.08
C TYR A 1114 1.16 41.26 53.54
N GLU A 1115 -0.12 40.98 53.77
CA GLU A 1115 -0.69 40.78 55.11
C GLU A 1115 -0.91 39.30 55.49
N GLN A 1116 -0.75 38.36 54.54
CA GLN A 1116 -0.87 36.94 54.85
C GLN A 1116 0.40 36.42 55.55
N LYS A 1117 0.23 35.50 56.50
CA LYS A 1117 1.37 34.81 57.12
C LYS A 1117 1.92 33.78 56.14
N SER A 1118 3.19 33.91 55.76
CA SER A 1118 3.86 32.90 54.95
C SER A 1118 3.89 31.57 55.71
N ALA A 1119 3.53 30.48 55.03
CA ALA A 1119 3.62 29.14 55.58
C ALA A 1119 5.05 28.55 55.48
N MET A 1120 5.97 29.21 54.78
CA MET A 1120 7.31 28.69 54.48
C MET A 1120 8.40 29.52 55.18
N LEU A 1121 9.17 28.89 56.07
CA LEU A 1121 10.41 29.47 56.59
C LEU A 1121 11.55 29.26 55.59
N VAL A 1122 12.21 30.34 55.18
CA VAL A 1122 13.43 30.29 54.38
C VAL A 1122 14.64 30.51 55.30
N SER A 1123 15.57 29.56 55.37
CA SER A 1123 16.81 29.71 56.12
C SER A 1123 18.00 29.14 55.35
N ASP A 1124 19.23 29.41 55.80
CA ASP A 1124 20.48 28.85 55.27
C ASP A 1124 20.54 28.74 53.73
N VAL A 1125 20.50 29.90 53.05
CA VAL A 1125 20.67 30.01 51.59
C VAL A 1125 22.01 30.70 51.31
N THR A 1126 22.91 30.09 50.52
CA THR A 1126 24.16 30.74 50.07
C THR A 1126 24.09 31.07 48.60
N TYR A 1127 24.47 32.29 48.24
CA TYR A 1127 24.84 32.70 46.89
C TYR A 1127 26.35 32.99 46.89
N LYS A 1128 27.13 32.26 46.08
CA LYS A 1128 28.59 32.43 45.97
C LYS A 1128 29.06 32.56 44.52
N ASN A 1129 29.95 33.50 44.25
CA ASN A 1129 30.60 33.68 42.93
C ASN A 1129 29.56 33.76 41.81
N ILE A 1130 28.69 34.78 41.90
CA ILE A 1130 27.65 35.07 40.92
C ILE A 1130 28.06 36.33 40.18
N LYS A 1131 28.24 36.25 38.86
CA LYS A 1131 28.83 37.30 38.03
C LYS A 1131 28.04 37.54 36.75
N GLY A 1132 28.29 38.68 36.10
CA GLY A 1132 27.78 38.97 34.75
C GLY A 1132 26.83 40.17 34.67
N THR A 1133 25.92 40.16 33.70
CA THR A 1133 25.08 41.31 33.33
C THR A 1133 23.59 41.12 33.64
N ILE A 1134 22.94 42.20 34.06
CA ILE A 1134 21.51 42.24 34.41
C ILE A 1134 20.76 43.27 33.55
N ALA A 1135 19.49 42.99 33.25
CA ALA A 1135 18.64 43.81 32.38
C ALA A 1135 17.79 44.85 33.14
N SER A 1136 17.55 44.64 34.45
CA SER A 1136 16.77 45.55 35.29
C SER A 1136 17.64 46.45 36.15
N ASP A 1137 17.01 47.40 36.84
CA ASP A 1137 17.66 48.21 37.87
C ASP A 1137 17.87 47.45 39.20
N THR A 1138 17.54 46.15 39.30
CA THR A 1138 17.49 45.41 40.58
C THR A 1138 18.43 44.20 40.56
N LYS A 1139 19.46 44.25 41.42
CA LYS A 1139 20.49 43.20 41.55
C LYS A 1139 20.16 42.15 42.60
N ILE A 1140 19.45 42.52 43.68
CA ILE A 1140 18.97 41.62 44.74
C ILE A 1140 17.57 42.09 45.18
N ASP A 1141 16.57 41.20 45.25
CA ASP A 1141 15.22 41.53 45.71
C ASP A 1141 14.72 40.52 46.75
N PHE A 1142 14.87 40.85 48.04
CA PHE A 1142 14.43 40.00 49.15
C PHE A 1142 13.15 40.56 49.79
N LYS A 1143 12.01 39.99 49.39
CA LYS A 1143 10.66 40.25 49.87
C LYS A 1143 10.24 39.16 50.87
N CYS A 1144 10.91 39.10 52.00
CA CYS A 1144 10.60 38.11 53.02
C CYS A 1144 9.39 38.55 53.89
N SER A 1145 8.68 37.60 54.51
CA SER A 1145 7.44 37.87 55.24
C SER A 1145 7.74 38.49 56.61
N LYS A 1146 7.00 39.55 56.97
CA LYS A 1146 7.06 40.17 58.32
C LYS A 1146 6.77 39.18 59.45
N SER A 1147 6.04 38.09 59.16
CA SER A 1147 5.62 37.08 60.13
C SER A 1147 6.55 35.87 60.25
N VAL A 1148 7.37 35.62 59.22
CA VAL A 1148 8.29 34.48 59.09
C VAL A 1148 9.48 34.98 58.26
N PRO A 1149 10.42 35.73 58.86
CA PRO A 1149 11.54 36.35 58.15
C PRO A 1149 12.49 35.30 57.57
N CYS A 1150 13.23 35.67 56.53
CA CYS A 1150 14.30 34.84 55.99
C CYS A 1150 15.55 34.90 56.89
N GLN A 1151 16.20 33.76 57.14
CA GLN A 1151 17.33 33.66 58.07
C GLN A 1151 18.62 33.14 57.40
N GLU A 1152 19.77 33.48 57.96
CA GLU A 1152 21.10 32.94 57.55
C GLU A 1152 21.43 33.08 56.04
N ILE A 1153 20.88 34.07 55.34
CA ILE A 1153 21.10 34.26 53.90
C ILE A 1153 22.52 34.76 53.66
N THR A 1154 23.39 33.94 53.07
CA THR A 1154 24.81 34.24 52.87
C THR A 1154 25.07 34.74 51.45
N LEU A 1155 25.76 35.87 51.31
CA LEU A 1155 26.21 36.43 50.03
C LEU A 1155 27.75 36.49 50.00
N GLU A 1156 28.35 36.05 48.89
CA GLU A 1156 29.80 36.00 48.72
C GLU A 1156 30.17 36.14 47.23
N ASP A 1157 31.11 37.03 46.88
CA ASP A 1157 31.61 37.25 45.50
C ASP A 1157 30.51 37.61 44.46
N ILE A 1158 29.62 38.57 44.73
CA ILE A 1158 28.44 38.88 43.89
C ILE A 1158 28.71 40.02 42.88
N ASN A 1159 29.37 39.65 41.78
CA ASN A 1159 29.89 40.52 40.72
C ASN A 1159 28.91 40.74 39.54
N LEU A 1160 27.65 41.09 39.84
CA LEU A 1160 26.66 41.49 38.84
C LEU A 1160 26.69 43.01 38.58
N VAL A 1161 26.56 43.41 37.30
CA VAL A 1161 26.46 44.81 36.82
C VAL A 1161 25.29 44.97 35.82
N LYS A 1162 24.76 46.18 35.64
CA LYS A 1162 23.70 46.43 34.64
C LYS A 1162 24.26 46.48 33.22
N ALA A 1163 23.54 45.91 32.25
CA ALA A 1163 23.99 45.76 30.87
C ALA A 1163 24.21 47.10 30.11
N ASP A 1164 23.56 48.18 30.56
CA ASP A 1164 23.69 49.55 30.05
C ASP A 1164 24.70 50.41 30.85
N GLY A 1165 25.32 49.86 31.91
CA GLY A 1165 26.18 50.59 32.84
C GLY A 1165 25.45 51.42 33.91
N GLY A 1166 24.11 51.31 34.00
CA GLY A 1166 23.29 52.01 34.98
C GLY A 1166 23.45 51.51 36.43
N ILE A 1167 22.98 52.33 37.38
CA ILE A 1167 23.06 52.06 38.83
C ILE A 1167 22.04 50.99 39.21
N THR A 1168 22.48 49.94 39.92
CA THR A 1168 21.64 48.85 40.42
C THR A 1168 21.26 49.00 41.89
N LYS A 1169 20.03 48.62 42.24
CA LYS A 1169 19.46 48.62 43.59
C LYS A 1169 19.42 47.19 44.18
N SER A 1170 19.44 47.10 45.51
CA SER A 1170 19.29 45.84 46.25
C SER A 1170 18.23 45.97 47.37
N PRO A 1171 16.92 46.07 47.05
CA PRO A 1171 15.84 46.06 48.03
C PRO A 1171 15.81 44.75 48.85
N CYS A 1172 15.88 44.88 50.17
CA CYS A 1172 15.82 43.77 51.12
C CYS A 1172 14.88 44.11 52.28
N SER A 1173 14.01 43.16 52.65
CA SER A 1173 13.00 43.32 53.69
C SER A 1173 12.80 42.02 54.46
N ASN A 1174 12.73 42.11 55.79
CA ASN A 1174 12.52 40.98 56.72
C ASN A 1174 13.48 39.80 56.52
N VAL A 1175 14.76 40.10 56.24
CA VAL A 1175 15.81 39.10 55.95
C VAL A 1175 17.06 39.37 56.79
N GLU A 1176 17.63 38.30 57.35
CA GLU A 1176 18.94 38.31 58.00
C GLU A 1176 20.01 37.84 56.99
N VAL A 1177 20.90 38.78 56.60
CA VAL A 1177 21.95 38.55 55.60
C VAL A 1177 23.32 38.45 56.28
N ASN A 1178 23.98 37.31 56.11
CA ASN A 1178 25.39 37.07 56.46
C ASN A 1178 26.28 37.45 55.26
N ASP A 1179 26.57 38.74 55.12
CA ASP A 1179 27.56 39.25 54.15
C ASP A 1179 28.99 38.93 54.62
N LYS A 1180 29.87 38.56 53.68
CA LYS A 1180 31.30 38.32 53.91
C LYS A 1180 32.22 39.00 52.89
N GLU A 1181 31.78 40.03 52.17
CA GLU A 1181 32.68 40.78 51.28
C GLU A 1181 33.69 41.70 52.02
N THR A 1182 34.82 41.07 52.34
CA THR A 1182 36.14 41.54 51.90
C THR A 1182 36.56 42.99 52.24
N THR A 1183 37.16 43.16 53.41
CA THR A 1183 37.91 44.35 53.85
C THR A 1183 39.04 44.74 52.88
N THR A 1184 38.78 45.52 51.81
CA THR A 1184 39.86 45.95 50.87
C THR A 1184 39.79 47.41 50.40
N LEU A 1185 38.78 48.21 50.78
CA LEU A 1185 38.77 49.66 50.44
C LEU A 1185 39.38 50.59 51.50
N TYR A 1186 39.54 50.12 52.75
CA TYR A 1186 39.99 50.94 53.90
C TYR A 1186 41.48 51.37 53.87
N LYS A 1187 42.24 51.02 52.83
CA LYS A 1187 43.63 51.45 52.61
C LYS A 1187 43.83 52.40 51.42
N PHE A 1188 42.86 52.52 50.50
CA PHE A 1188 43.04 53.31 49.28
C PHE A 1188 42.66 54.80 49.46
N LEU A 1189 41.62 55.08 50.22
CA LEU A 1189 41.14 56.46 50.49
C LEU A 1189 42.01 57.25 51.48
N LYS A 1190 43.19 56.74 51.86
CA LYS A 1190 44.27 57.56 52.45
C LYS A 1190 45.10 58.30 51.38
N SER A 1191 44.73 58.17 50.09
CA SER A 1191 45.49 58.67 48.94
C SER A 1191 44.61 59.29 47.84
N LYS A 1192 43.92 60.40 48.14
CA LYS A 1192 43.73 61.57 47.23
C LYS A 1192 42.99 62.71 47.94
N LYS A 1193 43.33 63.96 47.57
CA LYS A 1193 42.84 65.19 48.21
C LYS A 1193 41.48 65.63 47.66
N MET A 1194 40.52 65.88 48.55
CA MET A 1194 39.47 66.90 48.45
C MET A 1194 39.12 67.31 49.90
N SER A 1195 38.98 68.58 50.28
CA SER A 1195 39.16 69.86 49.56
C SER A 1195 39.65 70.92 50.55
N PHE A 1196 40.10 72.08 50.07
CA PHE A 1196 39.67 73.42 50.52
C PHE A 1196 40.60 74.50 49.93
N PHE A 1197 39.98 75.54 49.37
CA PHE A 1197 40.50 76.90 49.52
C PHE A 1197 39.41 77.67 50.29
N MET A 1198 39.61 77.84 51.59
CA MET A 1198 38.78 78.75 52.38
C MET A 1198 39.22 80.19 52.07
N MET A 1199 38.38 81.17 52.39
CA MET A 1199 38.69 82.58 52.21
C MET A 1199 40.00 82.93 52.95
N ALA A 1200 40.97 83.50 52.22
CA ALA A 1200 42.24 84.06 52.72
C ALA A 1200 42.91 83.27 53.87
N SER A 1201 43.45 82.08 53.58
CA SER A 1201 44.36 81.32 54.46
C SER A 1201 43.83 81.07 55.88
N SER A 1202 42.76 80.27 55.99
CA SER A 1202 42.06 79.94 57.24
C SER A 1202 42.82 79.01 58.20
N GLY A 1203 42.79 79.33 59.50
CA GLY A 1203 43.29 78.49 60.59
C GLY A 1203 42.19 77.91 61.49
N ILE A 1204 42.13 76.57 61.54
CA ILE A 1204 41.84 75.67 62.69
C ILE A 1204 41.08 76.26 63.90
N SER A 1205 39.96 75.62 64.25
CA SER A 1205 39.77 75.10 65.63
C SER A 1205 38.82 73.88 65.67
N LEU A 1206 39.03 73.00 66.64
CA LEU A 1206 38.25 71.79 66.93
C LEU A 1206 37.70 71.87 68.36
N SER A 1207 36.45 71.45 68.58
CA SER A 1207 35.96 71.12 69.93
C SER A 1207 34.83 70.08 69.90
N SER A 1208 34.71 69.34 71.01
CA SER A 1208 33.62 68.39 71.35
C SER A 1208 33.28 67.26 70.35
N LEU A 1209 34.00 66.14 70.47
CA LEU A 1209 33.34 64.84 70.58
C LEU A 1209 32.63 64.74 71.95
N TRP A 1210 31.61 63.89 72.09
CA TRP A 1210 31.66 62.67 72.95
C TRP A 1210 30.29 61.96 73.05
N THR A 1211 30.32 60.61 73.15
CA THR A 1211 29.20 59.69 73.50
C THR A 1211 27.95 59.69 72.58
N LYS A 1212 27.61 58.63 71.84
CA LYS A 1212 27.46 57.22 72.27
C LYS A 1212 27.58 56.24 71.09
N MET A 1213 28.08 55.04 71.36
CA MET A 1213 27.85 53.84 70.57
C MET A 1213 27.22 52.77 71.47
N ASP A 1214 26.22 52.05 70.98
CA ASP A 1214 26.18 50.59 71.09
C ASP A 1214 25.38 50.03 69.88
N ASN A 1215 25.40 48.70 69.71
CA ASN A 1215 25.43 48.09 68.37
C ASN A 1215 24.13 47.37 67.97
N ARG A 1216 23.78 47.53 66.68
CA ARG A 1216 23.43 46.39 65.80
C ARG A 1216 23.68 46.75 64.33
N GLY A 1217 23.98 45.74 63.52
CA GLY A 1217 24.64 45.89 62.21
C GLY A 1217 23.78 46.51 61.09
N LYS A 1218 24.47 47.15 60.15
CA LYS A 1218 24.02 47.48 58.78
C LYS A 1218 24.62 46.43 57.83
N ILE A 1219 24.21 46.22 56.58
CA ILE A 1219 23.60 47.14 55.61
C ILE A 1219 22.44 46.47 54.86
N CYS A 1220 21.30 47.15 54.77
CA CYS A 1220 20.24 46.94 53.77
C CYS A 1220 19.51 48.28 53.56
N THR A 1221 20.23 49.32 53.12
CA THR A 1221 19.61 50.63 52.83
C THR A 1221 20.52 51.55 52.01
N ASP A 1222 20.02 51.96 50.85
CA ASP A 1222 20.20 53.30 50.29
C ASP A 1222 18.78 53.86 50.05
N HIS A 1223 18.45 55.13 50.25
CA HIS A 1223 18.87 56.11 51.27
C HIS A 1223 17.85 57.27 51.15
N LEU A 1224 17.48 57.94 52.26
CA LEU A 1224 16.70 59.22 52.27
C LEU A 1224 15.33 59.24 51.54
N THR A 1225 14.24 59.25 52.31
CA THR A 1225 12.95 59.80 51.85
C THR A 1225 12.83 61.28 52.23
N PHE A 1226 12.29 62.09 51.32
CA PHE A 1226 11.85 63.47 51.58
C PHE A 1226 10.54 63.72 50.83
N GLU A 1227 9.49 64.12 51.55
CA GLU A 1227 8.25 64.66 50.98
C GLU A 1227 8.06 66.09 51.48
N ASN A 1228 7.82 67.04 50.56
CA ASN A 1228 6.66 67.93 50.62
C ASN A 1228 6.49 68.78 49.34
N ARG A 1229 5.22 69.13 49.12
CA ARG A 1229 4.56 70.24 48.39
C ARG A 1229 5.48 71.41 47.93
N GLU A 1230 5.21 72.13 46.82
CA GLU A 1230 3.93 72.75 46.43
C GLU A 1230 3.74 73.02 44.91
N ASN A 1231 2.46 73.13 44.51
CA ASN A 1231 1.83 74.03 43.51
C ASN A 1231 2.46 74.38 42.13
N ASN A 1232 1.61 74.15 41.11
CA ASN A 1232 1.19 75.10 40.04
C ASN A 1232 1.81 75.13 38.62
N THR A 1233 0.95 75.67 37.73
CA THR A 1233 1.14 76.22 36.37
C THR A 1233 1.33 75.30 35.15
N GLU A 1234 0.22 75.14 34.41
CA GLU A 1234 0.06 75.45 32.97
C GLU A 1234 0.74 74.60 31.87
N SER A 1235 -0.06 73.68 31.29
CA SER A 1235 -0.63 73.71 29.92
C SER A 1235 0.24 74.14 28.70
N PHE A 1236 0.02 73.67 27.46
CA PHE A 1236 -1.27 73.56 26.74
C PHE A 1236 -1.18 72.65 25.48
N TRP A 1237 -2.33 72.35 24.85
CA TRP A 1237 -2.56 71.56 23.61
C TRP A 1237 -2.37 70.03 23.75
N GLY A 1238 -3.29 69.13 23.35
CA GLY A 1238 -4.61 69.26 22.69
C GLY A 1238 -4.64 68.62 21.29
N CYS A 1239 -5.69 67.93 20.80
CA CYS A 1239 -7.03 67.51 21.31
C CYS A 1239 -7.46 66.23 20.48
N ILE A 1240 -8.66 65.60 20.49
CA ILE A 1240 -9.98 65.76 21.15
C ILE A 1240 -10.81 64.44 21.09
N ASN A 1241 -11.66 64.14 22.11
CA ASN A 1241 -12.91 63.30 22.06
C ASN A 1241 -12.89 61.78 21.67
N LEU A 1242 -13.89 60.92 21.98
CA LEU A 1242 -15.14 61.04 22.79
C LEU A 1242 -15.62 59.66 23.38
N SER A 1243 -16.16 59.69 24.60
CA SER A 1243 -17.21 58.87 25.27
C SER A 1243 -17.56 57.39 24.93
N ALA A 1244 -17.79 56.64 26.03
CA ALA A 1244 -18.88 55.65 26.29
C ALA A 1244 -18.89 54.28 25.55
N PHE A 1245 -18.79 53.13 26.22
CA PHE A 1245 -19.74 52.44 27.15
C PHE A 1245 -20.94 51.73 26.47
N PHE A 1246 -20.87 50.40 26.30
CA PHE A 1246 -21.73 49.43 27.03
C PHE A 1246 -21.28 47.96 26.80
N GLU A 1247 -21.71 47.06 27.71
CA GLU A 1247 -21.83 45.57 27.67
C GLU A 1247 -20.98 44.66 26.73
N GLY A 1248 -20.63 43.45 27.21
CA GLY A 1248 -20.21 42.35 26.32
C GLY A 1248 -19.32 41.25 26.91
N LEU A 1249 -19.96 40.22 27.48
CA LEU A 1249 -19.49 38.85 27.77
C LEU A 1249 -18.26 38.24 27.03
N TYR A 1250 -17.66 37.26 27.73
CA TYR A 1250 -16.80 36.13 27.30
C TYR A 1250 -15.26 36.30 27.13
N CYS A 1251 -14.56 35.39 27.83
CA CYS A 1251 -13.25 34.77 27.55
C CYS A 1251 -12.05 35.63 27.09
N ARG A 1252 -11.03 35.67 27.95
CA ARG A 1252 -9.99 34.63 27.93
C ARG A 1252 -9.58 34.23 29.34
#